data_AF-A0A142XRJ2-F1
#
_entry.id   AF-A0A142XRJ2-F1
#
_cell.length_a   1.000
_cell.length_b   1.000
_cell.length_c   1.000
_cell.angle_alpha   90.00
_cell.angle_beta   90.00
_cell.angle_gamma   90.00
#
_symmetry.space_group_name_H-M   'P 1'
#
loop_
_entity.id
_entity.type
_entity.pdbx_description
1 polymer ?
#
loop_
_entity_poly.entity_id
_entity_poly.type
_entity_poly.pdbx_seq_one_letter_code
_entity_poly.pdbx_strand_id
1 'polypeptide(L)'
;MNLLVTWKKVLLFGAFGAVGCLAGWLVGEPLVWASRSVAEAAGAKDVPSLISKPAPQFAEPPPLPNDFRERVEKAGGKSGDVQLSLIWYNANDLDLYCKDPNGDVVFYKNPRVPSGGELDVDANAGTTRSGLPTVLTTEPVENIYWPKGGAPAGRYQVFVNYFAHRPATGAPNATKYKVNVLHDGQRYEFTGTIEHGGTQRNERLIYEFELKPRLELLAPDEVNLLPAAPAIKLPVVIRRTYYKGPVEVRAENLPEGIAASKLTIPEGENAGEIELQAVEGAKEIKKATIKFVATGDGLDSSTSVQVATLKPAVAFSLLATLSTGAWTALLAIGLCLALLAGQNKYLGKPLFASSRIPLLVVILGAGAAGFVSGSVGQLLFFALLASGAANLGFLVGWVLLGALLGWGISRFVPNLDGVKAALAGLGGGLLGAGAFLLLSELAQWTGRFGGAVILGFCIGLMVAVVEAAFRRAWIEVRYGEREVITVNLGAEPVRIGGDAQACTVWARGAAPIAFEYWIRDGQVQCADVPAKQEAPVTDGDTRTAGNVTVLVRTSNAVAPMEDTRPTVAHAATPTAPATVPPEPVVTPPPPAPTAPLDYDDGLPMPLSPPPPARPAVTSILDLDDAPAQTVRSASAAPAPSKSSAPSAPVAAPRPAPANTPNSNAADVCPTCGRKVPGRTGARYCVVCDRTF
;
A
#
# COMPACT_ATOMS: atom_id res chain seq x y z
N MET A 1 -47.33 -13.82 16.91
CA MET A 1 -45.96 -13.37 17.21
C MET A 1 -45.59 -12.28 16.23
N ASN A 2 -45.49 -11.01 16.64
CA ASN A 2 -45.15 -9.92 15.69
C ASN A 2 -43.66 -10.02 15.33
N LEU A 3 -43.33 -10.83 14.32
CA LEU A 3 -41.99 -10.91 13.71
C LEU A 3 -41.40 -9.51 13.50
N LEU A 4 -42.23 -8.54 13.13
CA LEU A 4 -41.87 -7.13 12.94
C LEU A 4 -41.15 -6.49 14.15
N VAL A 5 -41.55 -6.82 15.39
CA VAL A 5 -40.93 -6.25 16.60
C VAL A 5 -39.54 -6.85 16.83
N THR A 6 -39.38 -8.15 16.62
CA THR A 6 -38.08 -8.84 16.70
C THR A 6 -37.13 -8.34 15.62
N TRP A 7 -37.59 -8.22 14.37
CA TRP A 7 -36.78 -7.72 13.25
C TRP A 7 -36.36 -6.24 13.42
N LYS A 8 -37.22 -5.39 14.01
CA LYS A 8 -36.86 -4.00 14.31
C LYS A 8 -35.66 -3.91 15.26
N LYS A 9 -35.59 -4.79 16.26
CA LYS A 9 -34.43 -4.90 17.16
C LYS A 9 -33.21 -5.34 16.37
N VAL A 10 -33.30 -6.43 15.60
CA VAL A 10 -32.17 -6.97 14.84
C VAL A 10 -31.56 -5.93 13.89
N LEU A 11 -32.39 -5.21 13.13
CA LEU A 11 -31.93 -4.18 12.19
C LEU A 11 -31.30 -2.97 12.91
N LEU A 12 -31.83 -2.58 14.07
CA LEU A 12 -31.26 -1.50 14.88
C LEU A 12 -29.83 -1.83 15.32
N PHE A 13 -29.63 -3.03 15.86
CA PHE A 13 -28.30 -3.47 16.31
C PHE A 13 -27.32 -3.65 15.16
N GLY A 14 -27.78 -4.14 14.00
CA GLY A 14 -26.97 -4.17 12.78
C GLY A 14 -26.55 -2.76 12.33
N ALA A 15 -27.45 -1.79 12.33
CA ALA A 15 -27.14 -0.40 11.96
C ALA A 15 -26.14 0.25 12.94
N PHE A 16 -26.32 0.07 14.25
CA PHE A 16 -25.35 0.56 15.25
C PHE A 16 -23.99 -0.14 15.09
N GLY A 17 -23.98 -1.44 14.83
CA GLY A 17 -22.74 -2.17 14.57
C GLY A 17 -21.97 -1.62 13.36
N ALA A 18 -22.68 -1.34 12.26
CA ALA A 18 -22.10 -0.71 11.08
C ALA A 18 -21.50 0.68 11.39
N VAL A 19 -22.23 1.53 12.11
CA VAL A 19 -21.76 2.87 12.53
C VAL A 19 -20.53 2.76 13.44
N GLY A 20 -20.52 1.80 14.38
CA GLY A 20 -19.40 1.57 15.28
C GLY A 20 -18.13 1.14 14.55
N CYS A 21 -18.23 0.19 13.61
CA CYS A 21 -17.11 -0.21 12.79
C CYS A 21 -16.62 0.92 11.88
N LEU A 22 -17.52 1.75 11.33
CA LEU A 22 -17.12 2.93 10.55
C LEU A 22 -16.35 3.95 11.38
N ALA A 23 -16.78 4.21 12.62
CA ALA A 23 -16.09 5.12 13.53
C ALA A 23 -14.68 4.61 13.86
N GLY A 24 -14.54 3.31 14.15
CA GLY A 24 -13.23 2.69 14.35
C GLY A 24 -12.35 2.73 13.10
N TRP A 25 -12.93 2.52 11.92
CA TRP A 25 -12.24 2.57 10.64
C TRP A 25 -11.70 3.96 10.33
N LEU A 26 -12.51 5.01 10.53
CA LEU A 26 -12.12 6.41 10.28
C LEU A 26 -10.87 6.83 11.07
N VAL A 27 -10.68 6.29 12.28
CA VAL A 27 -9.52 6.56 13.12
C VAL A 27 -8.36 5.59 12.80
N GLY A 28 -8.68 4.33 12.51
CA GLY A 28 -7.69 3.29 12.24
C GLY A 28 -6.99 3.43 10.90
N GLU A 29 -7.69 3.77 9.82
CA GLU A 29 -7.10 3.80 8.47
C GLU A 29 -5.93 4.80 8.36
N PRO A 30 -6.03 6.03 8.91
CA PRO A 30 -4.89 6.95 8.98
C PRO A 30 -3.67 6.39 9.74
N LEU A 31 -3.90 5.57 10.78
CA LEU A 31 -2.83 4.93 11.55
C LEU A 31 -2.05 3.90 10.72
N VAL A 32 -2.78 3.04 9.98
CA VAL A 32 -2.17 2.04 9.10
C VAL A 32 -1.50 2.70 7.90
N TRP A 33 -2.07 3.77 7.36
CA TRP A 33 -1.43 4.57 6.33
C TRP A 33 -0.11 5.17 6.84
N ALA A 34 -0.10 5.78 8.02
CA ALA A 34 1.10 6.35 8.62
C ALA A 34 2.19 5.30 8.88
N SER A 35 1.82 4.10 9.35
CA SER A 35 2.80 3.04 9.60
C SER A 35 3.39 2.45 8.32
N ARG A 36 2.62 2.40 7.22
CA ARG A 36 3.14 2.08 5.89
C ARG A 36 4.15 3.13 5.42
N SER A 37 3.81 4.42 5.54
CA SER A 37 4.72 5.51 5.19
C SER A 37 6.04 5.48 5.98
N VAL A 38 5.98 5.09 7.27
CA VAL A 38 7.17 4.92 8.11
C VAL A 38 7.97 3.68 7.70
N ALA A 39 7.33 2.55 7.37
CA ALA A 39 8.01 1.36 6.87
C ALA A 39 8.66 1.61 5.48
N GLU A 40 8.00 2.38 4.62
CA GLU A 40 8.52 2.84 3.33
C GLU A 40 9.73 3.78 3.51
N ALA A 41 9.69 4.67 4.51
CA ALA A 41 10.81 5.53 4.86
C ALA A 41 11.97 4.79 5.54
N ALA A 42 11.70 3.67 6.23
CA ALA A 42 12.66 2.92 7.04
C ALA A 42 13.37 1.75 6.32
N GLY A 43 13.17 1.56 5.01
CA GLY A 43 13.96 0.60 4.23
C GLY A 43 13.20 -0.24 3.19
N ALA A 44 11.91 -0.01 2.94
CA ALA A 44 11.22 -0.68 1.83
C ALA A 44 11.43 0.02 0.46
N LYS A 45 12.36 0.97 0.37
CA LYS A 45 12.83 1.57 -0.88
C LYS A 45 14.02 0.86 -1.52
N ASP A 46 14.49 -0.25 -0.95
CA ASP A 46 15.54 -1.05 -1.57
C ASP A 46 14.98 -2.11 -2.52
N VAL A 47 14.20 -1.65 -3.50
CA VAL A 47 14.50 -2.04 -4.87
C VAL A 47 14.65 -0.73 -5.63
N PRO A 48 15.85 -0.13 -5.65
CA PRO A 48 16.13 0.90 -6.61
C PRO A 48 16.07 0.20 -7.96
N SER A 49 14.94 0.29 -8.67
CA SER A 49 14.97 0.17 -10.12
C SER A 49 15.66 1.43 -10.65
N LEU A 50 16.96 1.58 -10.33
CA LEU A 50 17.90 2.41 -11.07
C LEU A 50 18.17 1.70 -12.39
N ILE A 51 17.10 1.41 -13.13
CA ILE A 51 17.21 1.08 -14.53
C ILE A 51 17.51 2.42 -15.20
N SER A 52 18.78 2.79 -15.15
CA SER A 52 19.30 3.95 -15.84
C SER A 52 19.06 3.70 -17.32
N LYS A 53 18.23 4.53 -17.97
CA LYS A 53 18.03 4.46 -19.42
C LYS A 53 19.42 4.46 -20.07
N PRO A 54 19.80 3.42 -20.82
CA PRO A 54 21.10 3.39 -21.47
C PRO A 54 21.23 4.63 -22.36
N ALA A 55 22.17 5.52 -22.03
CA ALA A 55 22.42 6.71 -22.83
C ALA A 55 23.36 6.33 -23.99
N PRO A 56 22.96 6.50 -25.25
CA PRO A 56 23.86 6.27 -26.37
C PRO A 56 24.96 7.33 -26.37
N GLN A 57 26.22 6.91 -26.21
CA GLN A 57 27.38 7.77 -26.42
C GLN A 57 27.68 7.80 -27.93
N PHE A 58 27.50 8.95 -28.57
CA PHE A 58 27.99 9.17 -29.93
C PHE A 58 29.44 9.62 -29.84
N ALA A 59 30.37 8.86 -30.43
CA ALA A 59 31.69 9.42 -30.71
C ALA A 59 31.50 10.56 -31.74
N GLU A 60 31.90 11.78 -31.38
CA GLU A 60 31.90 12.88 -32.33
C GLU A 60 32.93 12.59 -33.43
N PRO A 61 32.59 12.85 -34.71
CA PRO A 61 33.56 12.68 -35.78
C PRO A 61 34.75 13.63 -35.57
N PRO A 62 35.96 13.27 -36.02
CA PRO A 62 37.10 14.16 -35.93
C PRO A 62 36.80 15.49 -36.62
N PRO A 63 37.34 16.63 -36.14
CA PRO A 63 37.10 17.93 -36.77
C PRO A 63 37.71 17.98 -38.19
N LEU A 64 37.23 18.93 -39.01
CA LEU A 64 37.86 19.22 -40.30
C LEU A 64 39.34 19.59 -40.13
N PRO A 65 40.22 19.17 -41.07
CA PRO A 65 41.59 19.67 -41.13
C PRO A 65 41.62 21.21 -41.27
N ASN A 66 42.66 21.85 -40.74
CA ASN A 66 42.68 23.31 -40.57
C ASN A 66 42.49 24.10 -41.89
N ASP A 67 43.06 23.61 -42.99
CA ASP A 67 42.98 24.23 -44.33
C ASP A 67 41.57 24.20 -44.92
N PHE A 68 40.81 23.14 -44.65
CA PHE A 68 39.38 23.09 -44.98
C PHE A 68 38.54 23.89 -43.98
N ARG A 69 38.79 23.71 -42.68
CA ARG A 69 37.95 24.26 -41.60
C ARG A 69 37.82 25.77 -41.69
N GLU A 70 38.92 26.48 -41.83
CA GLU A 70 38.92 27.95 -41.92
C GLU A 70 38.07 28.45 -43.10
N ARG A 71 38.21 27.81 -44.27
CA ARG A 71 37.49 28.21 -45.49
C ARG A 71 36.01 27.86 -45.41
N VAL A 72 35.68 26.64 -44.97
CA VAL A 72 34.29 26.18 -44.82
C VAL A 72 33.55 27.03 -43.79
N GLU A 73 34.15 27.29 -42.61
CA GLU A 73 33.54 28.12 -41.58
C GLU A 73 33.33 29.57 -42.05
N LYS A 74 34.35 30.16 -42.70
CA LYS A 74 34.26 31.51 -43.27
C LYS A 74 33.17 31.63 -44.33
N ALA A 75 32.95 30.57 -45.11
CA ALA A 75 31.90 30.52 -46.13
C ALA A 75 30.53 30.11 -45.58
N GLY A 76 30.43 29.76 -44.29
CA GLY A 76 29.18 29.34 -43.64
C GLY A 76 28.73 27.91 -43.98
N GLY A 77 29.66 27.04 -44.39
CA GLY A 77 29.37 25.65 -44.72
C GLY A 77 29.03 24.82 -43.49
N LYS A 78 28.08 23.90 -43.65
CA LYS A 78 27.54 23.05 -42.60
C LYS A 78 28.13 21.64 -42.67
N SER A 79 27.82 20.85 -41.65
CA SER A 79 28.28 19.47 -41.50
C SER A 79 27.12 18.56 -41.05
N GLY A 80 27.34 17.25 -41.08
CA GLY A 80 26.36 16.24 -40.68
C GLY A 80 26.91 14.82 -40.81
N ASP A 81 26.05 13.84 -41.14
CA ASP A 81 26.45 12.43 -41.25
C ASP A 81 27.44 12.18 -42.40
N VAL A 82 27.26 12.96 -43.47
CA VAL A 82 28.15 13.01 -44.62
C VAL A 82 28.50 14.47 -44.88
N GLN A 83 29.79 14.76 -45.06
CA GLN A 83 30.26 16.07 -45.47
C GLN A 83 31.37 15.91 -46.51
N LEU A 84 31.26 16.62 -47.62
CA LEU A 84 32.19 16.63 -48.73
C LEU A 84 32.66 18.07 -48.89
N SER A 85 33.95 18.34 -48.77
CA SER A 85 34.49 19.68 -48.94
C SER A 85 35.60 19.66 -49.97
N LEU A 86 35.57 20.58 -50.92
CA LEU A 86 36.59 20.76 -51.96
C LEU A 86 37.27 22.11 -51.74
N ILE A 87 38.61 22.15 -51.79
CA ILE A 87 39.39 23.40 -51.79
C ILE A 87 40.42 23.37 -52.92
N TRP A 88 40.73 24.55 -53.47
CA TRP A 88 41.81 24.71 -54.43
C TRP A 88 42.54 26.04 -54.25
N TYR A 89 43.57 26.30 -55.06
CA TYR A 89 44.59 27.32 -54.77
C TYR A 89 44.78 28.33 -55.91
N ASN A 90 43.73 28.59 -56.70
CA ASN A 90 43.70 29.61 -57.74
C ASN A 90 42.26 30.06 -58.00
N ALA A 91 42.07 31.04 -58.90
CA ALA A 91 40.76 31.60 -59.21
C ALA A 91 40.00 30.85 -60.33
N ASN A 92 40.45 29.64 -60.72
CA ASN A 92 39.69 28.81 -61.65
C ASN A 92 38.39 28.32 -60.99
N ASP A 93 37.49 27.80 -61.81
CA ASP A 93 36.15 27.37 -61.42
C ASP A 93 36.10 25.84 -61.40
N LEU A 94 36.09 25.25 -60.20
CA LEU A 94 35.98 23.82 -59.99
C LEU A 94 34.68 23.52 -59.25
N ASP A 95 33.84 22.65 -59.82
CA ASP A 95 32.61 22.21 -59.14
C ASP A 95 32.85 20.90 -58.40
N LEU A 96 32.28 20.80 -57.20
CA LEU A 96 32.03 19.59 -56.45
C LEU A 96 30.62 19.09 -56.76
N TYR A 97 30.51 17.80 -57.09
CA TYR A 97 29.21 17.15 -57.13
C TYR A 97 29.25 15.74 -56.58
N CYS A 98 28.11 15.28 -56.09
CA CYS A 98 27.96 13.97 -55.50
C CYS A 98 26.70 13.28 -56.04
N LYS A 99 26.85 12.03 -56.46
CA LYS A 99 25.72 11.15 -56.75
C LYS A 99 25.36 10.37 -55.50
N ASP A 100 24.11 10.47 -55.08
CA ASP A 100 23.58 9.82 -53.89
C ASP A 100 23.12 8.36 -54.17
N PRO A 101 22.73 7.59 -53.14
CA PRO A 101 22.27 6.21 -53.30
C PRO A 101 21.01 6.04 -54.14
N ASN A 102 20.15 7.05 -54.22
CA ASN A 102 18.94 7.04 -55.03
C ASN A 102 19.23 7.35 -56.50
N GLY A 103 20.46 7.81 -56.79
CA GLY A 103 20.92 8.19 -58.11
C GLY A 103 20.77 9.67 -58.43
N ASP A 104 20.27 10.48 -57.48
CA ASP A 104 20.18 11.93 -57.61
C ASP A 104 21.58 12.55 -57.51
N VAL A 105 21.81 13.65 -58.22
CA VAL A 105 23.09 14.35 -58.22
C VAL A 105 22.94 15.70 -57.53
N VAL A 106 23.72 15.93 -56.49
CA VAL A 106 23.87 17.22 -55.80
C VAL A 106 24.97 18.02 -56.49
N PHE A 107 24.63 19.15 -57.09
CA PHE A 107 25.55 20.06 -57.79
C PHE A 107 24.94 21.45 -57.95
N TYR A 108 25.65 22.42 -58.51
CA TYR A 108 25.22 23.82 -58.55
C TYR A 108 23.78 24.06 -59.11
N LYS A 109 23.35 23.34 -60.17
CA LYS A 109 21.97 23.48 -60.71
C LYS A 109 20.93 22.71 -59.94
N ASN A 110 21.34 21.70 -59.18
CA ASN A 110 20.49 20.91 -58.31
C ASN A 110 21.09 20.87 -56.90
N PRO A 111 21.14 22.02 -56.21
CA PRO A 111 21.89 22.17 -54.98
C PRO A 111 21.21 21.48 -53.79
N ARG A 112 19.99 20.95 -53.96
CA ARG A 112 19.28 20.17 -52.95
C ARG A 112 18.62 18.97 -53.60
N VAL A 113 18.79 17.78 -53.02
CA VAL A 113 18.19 16.53 -53.51
C VAL A 113 17.18 15.97 -52.50
N PRO A 114 16.21 15.14 -52.94
CA PRO A 114 15.23 14.50 -52.05
C PRO A 114 15.83 13.68 -50.90
N SER A 115 17.04 13.12 -51.06
CA SER A 115 17.74 12.42 -49.99
C SER A 115 18.24 13.33 -48.85
N GLY A 116 18.08 14.65 -48.98
CA GLY A 116 18.49 15.64 -47.98
C GLY A 116 19.90 16.20 -48.17
N GLY A 117 20.59 15.83 -49.25
CA GLY A 117 21.89 16.41 -49.58
C GLY A 117 21.77 17.84 -50.07
N GLU A 118 22.66 18.71 -49.60
CA GLU A 118 22.70 20.13 -49.97
C GLU A 118 24.11 20.60 -50.32
N LEU A 119 24.28 21.28 -51.48
CA LEU A 119 25.42 22.12 -51.80
C LEU A 119 25.18 23.52 -51.19
N ASP A 120 25.79 23.76 -50.04
CA ASP A 120 25.58 24.99 -49.26
C ASP A 120 26.65 26.05 -49.53
N VAL A 121 27.84 25.65 -49.96
CA VAL A 121 28.91 26.55 -50.37
C VAL A 121 29.36 26.21 -51.78
N ASP A 122 29.37 27.23 -52.63
CA ASP A 122 29.73 27.21 -54.05
C ASP A 122 30.62 28.44 -54.31
N ALA A 123 31.81 28.25 -54.87
CA ALA A 123 32.82 29.30 -55.02
C ALA A 123 33.29 29.42 -56.47
N ASN A 124 33.56 30.65 -56.89
CA ASN A 124 34.06 30.99 -58.24
C ASN A 124 33.11 30.71 -59.43
N ALA A 125 31.84 30.36 -59.20
CA ALA A 125 30.77 30.10 -60.20
C ALA A 125 30.50 31.21 -61.26
N GLY A 126 31.25 32.32 -61.27
CA GLY A 126 31.15 33.45 -62.19
C GLY A 126 29.97 34.39 -61.94
N THR A 127 28.82 33.85 -61.52
CA THR A 127 27.62 34.59 -61.11
C THR A 127 26.99 33.95 -59.88
N THR A 128 26.49 34.75 -58.97
CA THR A 128 25.71 34.29 -57.81
C THR A 128 24.37 33.70 -58.26
N ARG A 129 23.70 32.95 -57.37
CA ARG A 129 22.34 32.45 -57.62
C ARG A 129 21.31 33.56 -57.89
N SER A 130 21.58 34.80 -57.46
CA SER A 130 20.74 35.99 -57.71
C SER A 130 21.10 36.73 -59.01
N GLY A 131 22.02 36.20 -59.82
CA GLY A 131 22.44 36.79 -61.09
C GLY A 131 23.43 37.95 -60.97
N LEU A 132 24.04 38.15 -59.79
CA LEU A 132 25.09 39.15 -59.59
C LEU A 132 26.48 38.55 -59.88
N PRO A 133 27.48 39.34 -60.27
CA PRO A 133 28.85 38.84 -60.42
C PRO A 133 29.40 38.33 -59.08
N THR A 134 30.00 37.13 -59.08
CA THR A 134 30.68 36.60 -57.88
C THR A 134 32.07 37.20 -57.75
N VAL A 135 32.49 37.56 -56.54
CA VAL A 135 33.88 37.94 -56.27
C VAL A 135 34.74 36.68 -56.33
N LEU A 136 35.62 36.61 -57.33
CA LEU A 136 36.56 35.50 -57.48
C LEU A 136 37.59 35.51 -56.35
N THR A 137 37.93 34.33 -55.84
CA THR A 137 38.94 34.14 -54.79
C THR A 137 40.00 33.13 -55.22
N THR A 138 41.22 33.32 -54.73
CA THR A 138 42.33 32.36 -54.87
C THR A 138 42.32 31.31 -53.76
N GLU A 139 41.45 31.47 -52.77
CA GLU A 139 41.21 30.51 -51.68
C GLU A 139 39.77 29.97 -51.65
N PRO A 140 39.29 29.40 -52.75
CA PRO A 140 37.92 28.91 -52.86
C PRO A 140 37.69 27.62 -52.08
N VAL A 141 36.40 27.39 -51.81
CA VAL A 141 35.88 26.21 -51.13
C VAL A 141 34.49 25.89 -51.65
N GLU A 142 34.19 24.60 -51.82
CA GLU A 142 32.82 24.10 -51.98
C GLU A 142 32.50 23.08 -50.90
N ASN A 143 31.23 22.98 -50.53
CA ASN A 143 30.77 22.06 -49.49
C ASN A 143 29.41 21.46 -49.83
N ILE A 144 29.34 20.13 -49.79
CA ILE A 144 28.10 19.34 -49.85
C ILE A 144 27.96 18.61 -48.52
N TYR A 145 26.77 18.61 -47.93
CA TYR A 145 26.53 17.85 -46.71
C TYR A 145 25.15 17.17 -46.70
N TRP A 146 25.02 16.10 -45.94
CA TRP A 146 23.75 15.55 -45.49
C TRP A 146 23.63 15.78 -43.98
N PRO A 147 22.50 16.31 -43.49
CA PRO A 147 22.32 16.60 -42.06
C PRO A 147 22.38 15.33 -41.21
N LYS A 148 22.62 15.50 -39.91
CA LYS A 148 22.67 14.39 -38.95
C LYS A 148 21.35 13.61 -38.90
N GLY A 149 21.40 12.29 -39.00
CA GLY A 149 20.24 11.40 -39.18
C GLY A 149 19.59 11.46 -40.58
N GLY A 150 20.14 12.25 -41.49
CA GLY A 150 19.56 12.57 -42.79
C GLY A 150 20.05 11.67 -43.92
N ALA A 151 21.32 11.24 -43.88
CA ALA A 151 21.95 10.51 -44.97
C ALA A 151 21.32 9.12 -45.20
N PRO A 152 20.83 8.79 -46.41
CA PRO A 152 20.38 7.43 -46.70
C PRO A 152 21.55 6.43 -46.73
N ALA A 153 21.25 5.16 -46.42
CA ALA A 153 22.15 4.06 -46.69
C ALA A 153 22.34 3.84 -48.20
N GLY A 154 23.50 3.29 -48.56
CA GLY A 154 23.84 2.91 -49.94
C GLY A 154 25.07 3.66 -50.46
N ARG A 155 25.21 3.67 -51.78
CA ARG A 155 26.44 4.07 -52.48
C ARG A 155 26.46 5.56 -52.82
N TYR A 156 27.57 6.22 -52.50
CA TYR A 156 27.85 7.62 -52.82
C TYR A 156 29.07 7.72 -53.72
N GLN A 157 29.03 8.63 -54.69
CA GLN A 157 30.13 8.86 -55.63
C GLN A 157 30.45 10.35 -55.70
N VAL A 158 31.70 10.71 -55.35
CA VAL A 158 32.16 12.10 -55.21
C VAL A 158 33.04 12.48 -56.39
N PHE A 159 32.71 13.56 -57.08
CA PHE A 159 33.39 14.01 -58.28
C PHE A 159 33.84 15.46 -58.17
N VAL A 160 34.91 15.78 -58.88
CA VAL A 160 35.38 17.15 -59.11
C VAL A 160 35.34 17.41 -60.61
N ASN A 161 34.71 18.50 -61.01
CA ASN A 161 34.60 18.95 -62.39
C ASN A 161 35.38 20.25 -62.59
N TYR A 162 36.11 20.35 -63.69
CA TYR A 162 36.75 21.59 -64.11
C TYR A 162 35.81 22.38 -65.03
N PHE A 163 35.01 23.25 -64.42
CA PHE A 163 33.97 24.01 -65.10
C PHE A 163 34.53 25.07 -66.06
N ALA A 164 35.37 25.98 -65.55
CA ALA A 164 35.88 27.10 -66.33
C ALA A 164 37.31 27.48 -65.97
N HIS A 165 38.16 27.57 -67.00
CA HIS A 165 39.48 28.20 -66.89
C HIS A 165 39.35 29.72 -66.88
N ARG A 166 40.05 30.39 -65.96
CA ARG A 166 39.99 31.86 -65.77
C ARG A 166 41.36 32.50 -66.04
N PRO A 167 41.83 32.54 -67.30
CA PRO A 167 43.17 33.07 -67.62
C PRO A 167 43.34 34.56 -67.29
N ALA A 168 42.26 35.34 -67.33
CA ALA A 168 42.27 36.77 -67.03
C ALA A 168 42.69 37.11 -65.59
N THR A 169 42.63 36.15 -64.66
CA THR A 169 43.10 36.32 -63.28
C THR A 169 44.56 35.87 -63.10
N GLY A 170 45.26 35.49 -64.17
CA GLY A 170 46.60 34.91 -64.12
C GLY A 170 46.63 33.44 -63.66
N ALA A 171 45.49 32.77 -63.58
CA ALA A 171 45.42 31.38 -63.13
C ALA A 171 45.93 30.40 -64.21
N PRO A 172 46.83 29.44 -63.88
CA PRO A 172 47.30 28.43 -64.82
C PRO A 172 46.16 27.46 -65.21
N ASN A 173 46.31 26.74 -66.33
CA ASN A 173 45.33 25.72 -66.72
C ASN A 173 45.26 24.59 -65.67
N ALA A 174 46.40 24.12 -65.16
CA ALA A 174 46.42 23.10 -64.13
C ALA A 174 46.04 23.67 -62.75
N THR A 175 45.02 23.07 -62.12
CA THR A 175 44.55 23.44 -60.78
C THR A 175 44.80 22.30 -59.80
N LYS A 176 45.60 22.57 -58.76
CA LYS A 176 45.76 21.67 -57.61
C LYS A 176 44.56 21.82 -56.68
N TYR A 177 44.03 20.70 -56.21
CA TYR A 177 42.88 20.67 -55.32
C TYR A 177 43.06 19.63 -54.21
N LYS A 178 42.28 19.79 -53.15
CA LYS A 178 42.08 18.79 -52.10
C LYS A 178 40.61 18.57 -51.83
N VAL A 179 40.23 17.34 -51.50
CA VAL A 179 38.87 16.95 -51.11
C VAL A 179 38.89 16.27 -49.75
N ASN A 180 38.04 16.72 -48.83
CA ASN A 180 37.79 16.05 -47.56
C ASN A 180 36.41 15.37 -47.61
N VAL A 181 36.34 14.10 -47.21
CA VAL A 181 35.11 13.31 -47.15
C VAL A 181 34.93 12.80 -45.73
N LEU A 182 33.83 13.17 -45.09
CA LEU A 182 33.32 12.58 -43.85
C LEU A 182 32.25 11.55 -44.18
N HIS A 183 32.42 10.31 -43.74
CA HIS A 183 31.38 9.27 -43.77
C HIS A 183 31.67 8.22 -42.67
N ASP A 184 30.64 7.56 -42.14
CA ASP A 184 30.73 6.58 -41.03
C ASP A 184 31.58 7.07 -39.83
N GLY A 185 31.51 8.37 -39.53
CA GLY A 185 32.25 9.00 -38.43
C GLY A 185 33.76 9.18 -38.68
N GLN A 186 34.27 8.88 -39.88
CA GLN A 186 35.68 8.98 -40.24
C GLN A 186 35.90 10.00 -41.37
N ARG A 187 37.07 10.64 -41.38
CA ARG A 187 37.46 11.60 -42.42
C ARG A 187 38.57 11.06 -43.29
N TYR A 188 38.45 11.32 -44.58
CA TYR A 188 39.39 10.94 -45.62
C TYR A 188 39.78 12.18 -46.42
N GLU A 189 41.09 12.40 -46.65
CA GLU A 189 41.61 13.49 -47.46
C GLU A 189 42.21 12.94 -48.75
N PHE A 190 41.85 13.57 -49.87
CA PHE A 190 42.35 13.26 -51.20
C PHE A 190 42.96 14.51 -51.80
N THR A 191 44.08 14.38 -52.52
CA THR A 191 44.74 15.49 -53.20
C THR A 191 44.92 15.16 -54.68
N GLY A 192 44.86 16.17 -55.54
CA GLY A 192 44.96 15.95 -56.97
C GLY A 192 45.27 17.20 -57.76
N THR A 193 45.42 17.03 -59.07
CA THR A 193 45.54 18.12 -60.04
C THR A 193 44.62 17.81 -61.22
N ILE A 194 43.91 18.81 -61.70
CA ILE A 194 42.99 18.71 -62.84
C ILE A 194 43.27 19.85 -63.83
N GLU A 195 43.13 19.56 -65.12
CA GLU A 195 43.39 20.49 -66.23
C GLU A 195 42.13 20.63 -67.08
N HIS A 196 41.86 21.84 -67.58
CA HIS A 196 40.74 22.07 -68.47
C HIS A 196 41.03 21.44 -69.84
N GLY A 197 40.13 20.60 -70.33
CA GLY A 197 40.32 19.77 -71.52
C GLY A 197 41.11 18.47 -71.28
N GLY A 198 41.46 18.15 -70.03
CA GLY A 198 42.30 16.99 -69.70
C GLY A 198 41.58 15.63 -69.78
N THR A 199 40.25 15.61 -69.75
CA THR A 199 39.42 14.41 -69.96
C THR A 199 38.25 14.73 -70.90
N GLN A 200 37.57 13.72 -71.45
CA GLN A 200 36.43 13.94 -72.36
C GLN A 200 35.27 14.74 -71.72
N ARG A 201 35.19 14.80 -70.38
CA ARG A 201 34.13 15.46 -69.63
C ARG A 201 34.62 16.51 -68.65
N ASN A 202 35.93 16.77 -68.57
CA ASN A 202 36.56 17.62 -67.56
C ASN A 202 36.25 17.26 -66.10
N GLU A 203 35.75 16.04 -65.85
CA GLU A 203 35.41 15.55 -64.52
C GLU A 203 36.30 14.38 -64.10
N ARG A 204 36.41 14.17 -62.77
CA ARG A 204 37.16 13.07 -62.17
C ARG A 204 36.41 12.53 -60.95
N LEU A 205 36.19 11.21 -60.91
CA LEU A 205 35.76 10.50 -59.70
C LEU A 205 36.91 10.53 -58.69
N ILE A 206 36.67 11.12 -57.53
CA ILE A 206 37.65 11.22 -56.46
C ILE A 206 37.54 10.03 -55.52
N TYR A 207 36.32 9.70 -55.12
CA TYR A 207 36.07 8.71 -54.10
C TYR A 207 34.65 8.12 -54.21
N GLU A 208 34.53 6.83 -53.91
CA GLU A 208 33.27 6.10 -53.83
C GLU A 208 33.22 5.38 -52.49
N PHE A 209 32.10 5.52 -51.76
CA PHE A 209 31.89 4.87 -50.47
C PHE A 209 30.45 4.37 -50.34
N GLU A 210 30.23 3.44 -49.41
CA GLU A 210 28.93 2.84 -49.15
C GLU A 210 28.58 2.93 -47.66
N LEU A 211 27.44 3.55 -47.35
CA LEU A 211 26.89 3.60 -46.00
C LEU A 211 26.01 2.38 -45.75
N LYS A 212 26.40 1.54 -44.79
CA LYS A 212 25.63 0.33 -44.42
C LYS A 212 24.71 0.61 -43.24
N PRO A 213 23.42 0.21 -43.30
CA PRO A 213 22.52 0.38 -42.18
C PRO A 213 22.94 -0.53 -41.02
N ARG A 214 22.87 -0.03 -39.78
CA ARG A 214 23.18 -0.78 -38.56
C ARG A 214 22.12 -0.53 -37.49
N LEU A 215 21.84 -1.59 -36.73
CA LEU A 215 20.98 -1.58 -35.56
C LEU A 215 21.76 -2.07 -34.34
N GLU A 216 21.68 -1.31 -33.25
CA GLU A 216 22.26 -1.68 -31.96
C GLU A 216 21.17 -1.60 -30.89
N LEU A 217 20.89 -2.73 -30.23
CA LEU A 217 19.94 -2.81 -29.11
C LEU A 217 20.67 -2.64 -27.78
N LEU A 218 20.23 -1.67 -26.98
CA LEU A 218 20.72 -1.39 -25.64
C LEU A 218 19.62 -1.73 -24.64
N ALA A 219 19.96 -2.57 -23.66
CA ALA A 219 19.10 -2.96 -22.56
C ALA A 219 19.90 -2.94 -21.25
N PRO A 220 19.24 -2.90 -20.09
CA PRO A 220 19.90 -2.96 -18.78
C PRO A 220 20.58 -4.31 -18.54
N ASP A 221 21.68 -4.33 -17.79
CA ASP A 221 22.48 -5.55 -17.60
C ASP A 221 21.82 -6.59 -16.67
N GLU A 222 21.06 -6.14 -15.67
CA GLU A 222 20.45 -6.99 -14.64
C GLU A 222 19.04 -6.52 -14.25
N VAL A 223 18.12 -7.48 -14.06
CA VAL A 223 16.72 -7.25 -13.68
C VAL A 223 16.29 -8.27 -12.63
N ASN A 224 15.68 -7.78 -11.54
CA ASN A 224 15.10 -8.63 -10.50
C ASN A 224 13.59 -8.68 -10.63
N LEU A 225 13.03 -9.90 -10.72
CA LEU A 225 11.59 -10.15 -10.80
C LEU A 225 11.09 -10.76 -9.49
N LEU A 226 9.88 -10.38 -9.07
CA LEU A 226 9.17 -10.99 -7.95
C LEU A 226 8.06 -11.91 -8.51
N PRO A 227 7.96 -13.18 -8.07
CA PRO A 227 6.87 -14.06 -8.47
C PRO A 227 5.50 -13.47 -8.10
N ALA A 228 4.52 -13.61 -8.99
CA ALA A 228 3.15 -13.11 -8.82
C ALA A 228 3.02 -11.58 -8.65
N ALA A 229 4.07 -10.81 -8.96
CA ALA A 229 4.02 -9.35 -9.05
C ALA A 229 3.51 -8.88 -10.43
N PRO A 230 3.02 -7.63 -10.54
CA PRO A 230 2.71 -7.02 -11.84
C PRO A 230 3.95 -6.97 -12.74
N ALA A 231 3.72 -6.94 -14.05
CA ALA A 231 4.80 -6.87 -15.03
C ALA A 231 5.68 -5.62 -14.83
N ILE A 232 6.99 -5.81 -14.89
CA ILE A 232 7.97 -4.74 -14.82
C ILE A 232 8.23 -4.22 -16.23
N LYS A 233 8.21 -2.90 -16.38
CA LYS A 233 8.50 -2.20 -17.64
C LYS A 233 9.99 -1.96 -17.76
N LEU A 234 10.64 -2.68 -18.67
CA LEU A 234 12.07 -2.57 -18.93
C LEU A 234 12.32 -1.60 -20.08
N PRO A 235 12.96 -0.44 -19.86
CA PRO A 235 13.33 0.46 -20.95
C PRO A 235 14.41 -0.17 -21.83
N VAL A 236 14.14 -0.21 -23.13
CA VAL A 236 15.10 -0.58 -24.17
C VAL A 236 15.32 0.61 -25.09
N VAL A 237 16.56 0.76 -25.57
CA VAL A 237 16.96 1.84 -26.47
C VAL A 237 17.53 1.21 -27.74
N ILE A 238 17.06 1.67 -28.88
CA ILE A 238 17.58 1.27 -30.19
C ILE A 238 18.44 2.40 -30.72
N ARG A 239 19.67 2.09 -31.07
CA ARG A 239 20.54 2.97 -31.83
C ARG A 239 20.47 2.58 -33.30
N ARG A 240 19.99 3.52 -34.11
CA ARG A 240 19.82 3.38 -35.56
C ARG A 240 20.92 4.16 -36.27
N THR A 241 21.68 3.52 -37.13
CA THR A 241 22.68 4.18 -37.98
C THR A 241 22.30 3.91 -39.43
N TYR A 242 21.97 4.96 -40.19
CA TYR A 242 21.49 4.87 -41.58
C TYR A 242 20.25 3.98 -41.80
N TYR A 243 19.46 3.74 -40.75
CA TYR A 243 18.24 2.93 -40.77
C TYR A 243 17.05 3.73 -40.22
N LYS A 244 15.91 3.73 -40.93
CA LYS A 244 14.72 4.51 -40.56
C LYS A 244 13.45 3.67 -40.35
N GLY A 245 13.42 2.41 -40.79
CA GLY A 245 12.23 1.55 -40.67
C GLY A 245 11.82 1.19 -39.24
N PRO A 246 10.65 0.60 -39.00
CA PRO A 246 10.24 0.12 -37.66
C PRO A 246 11.16 -0.99 -37.15
N VAL A 247 11.19 -1.22 -35.84
CA VAL A 247 11.96 -2.33 -35.22
C VAL A 247 11.10 -3.11 -34.26
N GLU A 248 11.09 -4.42 -34.42
CA GLU A 248 10.46 -5.33 -33.48
C GLU A 248 11.48 -5.85 -32.46
N VAL A 249 11.19 -5.71 -31.17
CA VAL A 249 12.01 -6.25 -30.08
C VAL A 249 11.27 -7.43 -29.44
N ARG A 250 11.97 -8.56 -29.32
CA ARG A 250 11.46 -9.81 -28.75
C ARG A 250 12.45 -10.38 -27.75
N ALA A 251 11.93 -11.05 -26.72
CA ALA A 251 12.76 -11.82 -25.79
C ALA A 251 12.83 -13.29 -26.24
N GLU A 252 14.04 -13.83 -26.30
CA GLU A 252 14.35 -15.23 -26.57
C GLU A 252 15.02 -15.86 -25.35
N ASN A 253 14.98 -17.20 -25.27
CA ASN A 253 15.52 -17.99 -24.15
C ASN A 253 14.90 -17.64 -22.78
N LEU A 254 13.58 -17.44 -22.76
CA LEU A 254 12.83 -17.20 -21.52
C LEU A 254 12.85 -18.47 -20.63
N PRO A 255 13.30 -18.37 -19.36
CA PRO A 255 13.22 -19.46 -18.40
C PRO A 255 11.77 -19.87 -18.10
N GLU A 256 11.58 -21.12 -17.66
CA GLU A 256 10.28 -21.59 -17.17
C GLU A 256 9.75 -20.67 -16.06
N GLY A 257 8.56 -20.12 -16.27
CA GLY A 257 7.93 -19.21 -15.30
C GLY A 257 8.11 -17.72 -15.59
N ILE A 258 8.77 -17.31 -16.68
CA ILE A 258 8.91 -15.90 -17.07
C ILE A 258 8.22 -15.66 -18.42
N ALA A 259 7.36 -14.63 -18.46
CA ALA A 259 6.70 -14.16 -19.66
C ALA A 259 7.22 -12.77 -20.06
N ALA A 260 7.34 -12.52 -21.35
CA ALA A 260 7.73 -11.21 -21.90
C ALA A 260 6.78 -10.82 -23.04
N SER A 261 6.48 -9.53 -23.13
CA SER A 261 5.67 -8.97 -24.21
C SER A 261 6.52 -8.71 -25.47
N LYS A 262 5.85 -8.68 -26.63
CA LYS A 262 6.47 -8.19 -27.87
C LYS A 262 6.37 -6.66 -27.90
N LEU A 263 7.47 -5.99 -28.20
CA LEU A 263 7.53 -4.53 -28.34
C LEU A 263 7.80 -4.17 -29.81
N THR A 264 7.05 -3.21 -30.35
CA THR A 264 7.31 -2.64 -31.68
C THR A 264 7.61 -1.16 -31.53
N ILE A 265 8.83 -0.76 -31.86
CA ILE A 265 9.26 0.64 -31.82
C ILE A 265 9.06 1.22 -33.23
N PRO A 266 8.19 2.22 -33.39
CA PRO A 266 7.86 2.78 -34.70
C PRO A 266 9.06 3.49 -35.35
N GLU A 267 8.92 3.81 -36.63
CA GLU A 267 9.87 4.65 -37.37
C GLU A 267 10.10 5.98 -36.64
N GLY A 268 11.36 6.42 -36.56
CA GLY A 268 11.76 7.66 -35.90
C GLY A 268 11.88 7.58 -34.38
N GLU A 269 11.35 6.55 -33.73
CA GLU A 269 11.52 6.32 -32.29
C GLU A 269 12.71 5.40 -31.99
N ASN A 270 13.43 5.73 -30.92
CA ASN A 270 14.66 5.06 -30.50
C ASN A 270 14.56 4.46 -29.10
N ALA A 271 13.40 4.50 -28.45
CA ALA A 271 13.21 3.95 -27.12
C ALA A 271 11.81 3.34 -26.98
N GLY A 272 11.70 2.31 -26.16
CA GLY A 272 10.42 1.71 -25.80
C GLY A 272 10.54 0.93 -24.49
N GLU A 273 9.41 0.41 -24.01
CA GLU A 273 9.34 -0.34 -22.76
C GLU A 273 8.85 -1.76 -23.06
N ILE A 274 9.65 -2.77 -22.73
CA ILE A 274 9.26 -4.18 -22.83
C ILE A 274 8.81 -4.69 -21.46
N GLU A 275 7.63 -5.28 -21.39
CA GLU A 275 7.09 -5.81 -20.13
C GLU A 275 7.59 -7.23 -19.88
N LEU A 276 8.12 -7.48 -18.68
CA LEU A 276 8.55 -8.79 -18.18
C LEU A 276 7.80 -9.13 -16.89
N GLN A 277 7.32 -10.37 -16.78
CA GLN A 277 6.58 -10.84 -15.62
C GLN A 277 7.01 -12.27 -15.22
N ALA A 278 7.16 -12.51 -13.92
CA ALA A 278 7.27 -13.86 -13.38
C ALA A 278 5.86 -14.39 -13.05
N VAL A 279 5.43 -15.47 -13.72
CA VAL A 279 4.11 -16.06 -13.50
C VAL A 279 4.02 -16.71 -12.12
N GLU A 280 2.78 -16.88 -11.63
CA GLU A 280 2.51 -17.54 -10.37
C GLU A 280 3.06 -18.98 -10.38
N GLY A 281 3.90 -19.32 -9.40
CA GLY A 281 4.59 -20.62 -9.33
C GLY A 281 5.98 -20.67 -9.99
N ALA A 282 6.52 -19.55 -10.47
CA ALA A 282 7.91 -19.47 -10.93
C ALA A 282 8.90 -19.91 -9.83
N LYS A 283 9.82 -20.81 -10.18
CA LYS A 283 10.88 -21.30 -9.27
C LYS A 283 11.91 -20.20 -9.04
N GLU A 284 12.61 -20.26 -7.90
CA GLU A 284 13.71 -19.36 -7.60
C GLU A 284 14.88 -19.57 -8.58
N ILE A 285 15.13 -18.56 -9.40
CA ILE A 285 16.24 -18.45 -10.34
C ILE A 285 17.23 -17.43 -9.78
N LYS A 286 18.42 -17.90 -9.40
CA LYS A 286 19.48 -17.03 -8.88
C LYS A 286 20.05 -16.10 -9.95
N LYS A 287 20.31 -16.62 -11.15
CA LYS A 287 20.72 -15.88 -12.35
C LYS A 287 20.36 -16.70 -13.60
N ALA A 288 19.57 -16.14 -14.51
CA ALA A 288 19.35 -16.64 -15.86
C ALA A 288 19.68 -15.55 -16.88
N THR A 289 20.07 -15.94 -18.09
CA THR A 289 20.36 -14.98 -19.17
C THR A 289 19.24 -15.01 -20.19
N ILE A 290 18.60 -13.86 -20.41
CA ILE A 290 17.58 -13.67 -21.44
C ILE A 290 18.20 -12.87 -22.59
N LYS A 291 17.92 -13.26 -23.82
CA LYS A 291 18.42 -12.57 -25.01
C LYS A 291 17.31 -11.71 -25.59
N PHE A 292 17.51 -10.39 -25.66
CA PHE A 292 16.64 -9.53 -26.44
C PHE A 292 17.16 -9.43 -27.87
N VAL A 293 16.27 -9.62 -28.83
CA VAL A 293 16.56 -9.52 -30.27
C VAL A 293 15.70 -8.41 -30.86
N ALA A 294 16.37 -7.47 -31.54
CA ALA A 294 15.77 -6.40 -32.31
C ALA A 294 15.93 -6.70 -33.80
N THR A 295 14.82 -6.78 -34.54
CA THR A 295 14.79 -7.09 -35.96
C THR A 295 14.10 -5.96 -36.74
N GLY A 296 14.70 -5.52 -37.85
CA GLY A 296 14.12 -4.53 -38.77
C GLY A 296 14.72 -4.63 -40.17
N ASP A 297 13.87 -4.77 -41.21
CA ASP A 297 14.23 -4.92 -42.63
C ASP A 297 15.45 -5.84 -42.92
N GLY A 298 15.51 -6.99 -42.24
CA GLY A 298 16.59 -7.97 -42.40
C GLY A 298 17.88 -7.70 -41.61
N LEU A 299 17.90 -6.64 -40.79
CA LEU A 299 18.94 -6.38 -39.81
C LEU A 299 18.52 -6.94 -38.45
N ASP A 300 19.44 -7.68 -37.82
CA ASP A 300 19.26 -8.23 -36.48
C ASP A 300 20.33 -7.68 -35.53
N SER A 301 19.90 -7.33 -34.33
CA SER A 301 20.77 -6.92 -33.23
C SER A 301 20.32 -7.61 -31.96
N SER A 302 21.25 -8.03 -31.10
CA SER A 302 20.87 -8.70 -29.86
C SER A 302 21.73 -8.30 -28.67
N THR A 303 21.11 -8.23 -27.50
CA THR A 303 21.78 -8.00 -26.22
C THR A 303 21.31 -9.02 -25.18
N SER A 304 22.16 -9.34 -24.21
CA SER A 304 21.88 -10.32 -23.15
C SER A 304 21.68 -9.62 -21.82
N VAL A 305 20.65 -10.03 -21.08
CA VAL A 305 20.27 -9.43 -19.80
C VAL A 305 20.19 -10.52 -18.74
N GLN A 306 20.77 -10.27 -17.57
CA GLN A 306 20.68 -11.18 -16.44
C GLN A 306 19.36 -10.96 -15.70
N VAL A 307 18.63 -12.05 -15.45
CA VAL A 307 17.37 -12.02 -14.70
C VAL A 307 17.46 -12.95 -13.50
N ALA A 308 17.08 -12.42 -12.34
CA ALA A 308 16.93 -13.20 -11.13
C ALA A 308 15.48 -13.09 -10.63
N THR A 309 14.91 -14.20 -10.15
CA THR A 309 13.62 -14.20 -9.47
C THR A 309 13.85 -14.31 -7.98
N LEU A 310 13.50 -13.27 -7.23
CA LEU A 310 13.67 -13.28 -5.79
C LEU A 310 12.39 -13.84 -5.14
N LYS A 311 12.53 -14.86 -4.30
CA LYS A 311 11.43 -15.21 -3.38
C LYS A 311 11.31 -14.05 -2.38
N PRO A 312 10.11 -13.48 -2.15
CA PRO A 312 9.98 -12.48 -1.11
C PRO A 312 10.42 -13.11 0.21
N ALA A 313 11.47 -12.58 0.82
CA ALA A 313 11.80 -12.94 2.18
C ALA A 313 10.56 -12.58 3.01
N VAL A 314 9.98 -13.55 3.71
CA VAL A 314 8.91 -13.30 4.69
C VAL A 314 9.56 -12.50 5.82
N ALA A 315 9.62 -11.19 5.66
CA ALA A 315 10.14 -10.29 6.67
C ALA A 315 9.04 -10.13 7.72
N PHE A 316 9.24 -10.76 8.86
CA PHE A 316 8.40 -10.52 10.02
C PHE A 316 8.43 -9.02 10.36
N SER A 317 7.29 -8.34 10.22
CA SER A 317 7.18 -6.94 10.57
C SER A 317 6.44 -6.77 11.88
N LEU A 318 7.20 -6.46 12.94
CA LEU A 318 6.62 -6.12 14.24
C LEU A 318 5.72 -4.88 14.10
N LEU A 319 6.17 -3.86 13.35
CA LEU A 319 5.39 -2.64 13.13
C LEU A 319 4.06 -2.93 12.42
N ALA A 320 4.05 -3.78 11.38
CA ALA A 320 2.82 -4.15 10.70
C ALA A 320 1.88 -4.95 11.61
N THR A 321 2.43 -5.84 12.44
CA THR A 321 1.66 -6.61 13.44
C THR A 321 1.01 -5.70 14.46
N LEU A 322 1.79 -4.81 15.08
CA LEU A 322 1.30 -3.86 16.07
C LEU A 322 0.29 -2.88 15.47
N SER A 323 0.53 -2.39 14.24
CA SER A 323 -0.39 -1.50 13.54
C SER A 323 -1.72 -2.16 13.22
N THR A 324 -1.67 -3.42 12.77
CA THR A 324 -2.89 -4.20 12.47
C THR A 324 -3.67 -4.50 13.75
N GLY A 325 -2.98 -4.87 14.83
CA GLY A 325 -3.59 -5.02 16.15
C GLY A 325 -4.23 -3.72 16.66
N ALA A 326 -3.55 -2.58 16.51
CA ALA A 326 -4.10 -1.28 16.91
C ALA A 326 -5.34 -0.91 16.08
N TRP A 327 -5.31 -1.16 14.77
CA TRP A 327 -6.45 -0.93 13.87
C TRP A 327 -7.66 -1.79 14.26
N THR A 328 -7.46 -3.09 14.51
CA THR A 328 -8.56 -3.97 14.96
C THR A 328 -9.06 -3.60 16.36
N ALA A 329 -8.20 -3.09 17.25
CA ALA A 329 -8.61 -2.55 18.55
C ALA A 329 -9.57 -1.36 18.40
N LEU A 330 -9.28 -0.43 17.50
CA LEU A 330 -10.16 0.72 17.23
C LEU A 330 -11.52 0.30 16.67
N LEU A 331 -11.54 -0.68 15.75
CA LEU A 331 -12.79 -1.27 15.26
C LEU A 331 -13.60 -1.92 16.37
N ALA A 332 -12.95 -2.72 17.21
CA ALA A 332 -13.59 -3.41 18.33
C ALA A 332 -14.19 -2.42 19.34
N ILE A 333 -13.47 -1.35 19.68
CA ILE A 333 -13.95 -0.28 20.56
C ILE A 333 -15.17 0.40 19.95
N GLY A 334 -15.09 0.83 18.69
CA GLY A 334 -16.19 1.50 18.00
C GLY A 334 -17.45 0.63 17.94
N LEU A 335 -17.29 -0.65 17.59
CA LEU A 335 -18.37 -1.64 17.57
C LEU A 335 -19.01 -1.82 18.96
N CYS A 336 -18.22 -2.07 20.00
CA CYS A 336 -18.75 -2.26 21.35
C CYS A 336 -19.47 -1.03 21.90
N LEU A 337 -18.90 0.17 21.69
CA LEU A 337 -19.54 1.43 22.11
C LEU A 337 -20.86 1.67 21.39
N ALA A 338 -20.92 1.38 20.09
CA ALA A 338 -22.14 1.55 19.32
C ALA A 338 -23.21 0.52 19.72
N LEU A 339 -22.85 -0.73 19.99
CA LEU A 339 -23.77 -1.74 20.51
C LEU A 339 -24.28 -1.40 21.92
N LEU A 340 -23.42 -0.85 22.79
CA LEU A 340 -23.83 -0.36 24.11
C LEU A 340 -24.82 0.82 23.97
N ALA A 341 -24.54 1.77 23.07
CA ALA A 341 -25.42 2.88 22.78
C ALA A 341 -26.78 2.41 22.21
N GLY A 342 -26.74 1.40 21.32
CA GLY A 342 -27.94 0.76 20.77
C GLY A 342 -28.78 0.07 21.85
N GLN A 343 -28.14 -0.66 22.77
CA GLN A 343 -28.79 -1.31 23.91
C GLN A 343 -29.44 -0.29 24.85
N ASN A 344 -28.72 0.77 25.22
CA ASN A 344 -29.28 1.81 26.09
C ASN A 344 -30.44 2.54 25.42
N LYS A 345 -30.32 2.87 24.13
CA LYS A 345 -31.42 3.45 23.35
C LYS A 345 -32.63 2.52 23.30
N TYR A 346 -32.41 1.22 23.11
CA TYR A 346 -33.47 0.22 23.08
C TYR A 346 -34.21 0.10 24.43
N LEU A 347 -33.52 0.32 25.54
CA LEU A 347 -34.09 0.31 26.90
C LEU A 347 -34.65 1.68 27.35
N GLY A 348 -34.68 2.68 26.45
CA GLY A 348 -35.16 4.03 26.76
C GLY A 348 -34.21 4.86 27.63
N LYS A 349 -32.95 4.44 27.77
CA LYS A 349 -31.92 5.13 28.56
C LYS A 349 -31.08 6.09 27.71
N PRO A 350 -30.40 7.07 28.33
CA PRO A 350 -29.34 7.84 27.66
C PRO A 350 -28.26 6.91 27.08
N LEU A 351 -27.69 7.26 25.92
CA LEU A 351 -26.80 6.38 25.12
C LEU A 351 -25.63 5.79 25.91
N PHE A 352 -25.01 6.56 26.80
CA PHE A 352 -23.87 6.13 27.62
C PHE A 352 -24.19 6.19 29.13
N ALA A 353 -25.44 5.92 29.50
CA ALA A 353 -25.79 5.79 30.91
C ALA A 353 -24.90 4.72 31.57
N SER A 354 -24.36 5.06 32.75
CA SER A 354 -23.51 4.14 33.50
C SER A 354 -24.28 2.85 33.80
N SER A 355 -23.79 1.74 33.27
CA SER A 355 -24.29 0.41 33.63
C SER A 355 -23.55 -0.09 34.88
N ARG A 356 -23.81 -1.34 35.31
CA ARG A 356 -22.97 -2.01 36.33
C ARG A 356 -21.47 -1.97 35.99
N ILE A 357 -21.13 -1.89 34.70
CA ILE A 357 -19.75 -1.91 34.22
C ILE A 357 -19.36 -0.50 33.75
N PRO A 358 -18.26 0.07 34.25
CA PRO A 358 -17.80 1.39 33.82
C PRO A 358 -17.36 1.37 32.36
N LEU A 359 -17.64 2.46 31.64
CA LEU A 359 -17.32 2.61 30.22
C LEU A 359 -15.84 2.34 29.90
N LEU A 360 -14.94 2.72 30.82
CA LEU A 360 -13.51 2.47 30.69
C LEU A 360 -13.18 0.98 30.57
N VAL A 361 -13.85 0.11 31.32
CA VAL A 361 -13.65 -1.35 31.25
C VAL A 361 -14.14 -1.89 29.90
N VAL A 362 -15.21 -1.32 29.34
CA VAL A 362 -15.68 -1.68 27.98
C VAL A 362 -14.63 -1.32 26.93
N ILE A 363 -14.08 -0.11 27.00
CA ILE A 363 -13.06 0.38 26.06
C ILE A 363 -11.79 -0.47 26.18
N LEU A 364 -11.29 -0.72 27.39
CA LEU A 364 -10.08 -1.51 27.61
C LEU A 364 -10.28 -2.97 27.19
N GLY A 365 -11.42 -3.57 27.54
CA GLY A 365 -11.75 -4.95 27.16
C GLY A 365 -11.89 -5.14 25.65
N ALA A 366 -12.61 -4.23 24.98
CA ALA A 366 -12.76 -4.26 23.53
C ALA A 366 -11.43 -3.99 22.81
N GLY A 367 -10.64 -3.03 23.31
CA GLY A 367 -9.32 -2.71 22.79
C GLY A 367 -8.36 -3.91 22.90
N ALA A 368 -8.31 -4.57 24.05
CA ALA A 368 -7.49 -5.77 24.26
C ALA A 368 -7.92 -6.93 23.35
N ALA A 369 -9.22 -7.21 23.27
CA ALA A 369 -9.76 -8.25 22.38
C ALA A 369 -9.42 -7.98 20.90
N GLY A 370 -9.59 -6.73 20.46
CA GLY A 370 -9.22 -6.28 19.12
C GLY A 370 -7.73 -6.41 18.85
N PHE A 371 -6.89 -5.94 19.76
CA PHE A 371 -5.43 -5.97 19.60
C PHE A 371 -4.87 -7.38 19.52
N VAL A 372 -5.31 -8.27 20.42
CA VAL A 372 -4.89 -9.68 20.41
C VAL A 372 -5.32 -10.35 19.12
N SER A 373 -6.58 -10.18 18.72
CA SER A 373 -7.11 -10.84 17.53
C SER A 373 -6.43 -10.38 16.23
N GLY A 374 -6.20 -9.07 16.09
CA GLY A 374 -5.49 -8.52 14.92
C GLY A 374 -4.02 -8.90 14.88
N SER A 375 -3.35 -8.92 16.04
CA SER A 375 -1.95 -9.34 16.12
C SER A 375 -1.81 -10.82 15.77
N VAL A 376 -2.62 -11.71 16.37
CA VAL A 376 -2.61 -13.15 16.08
C VAL A 376 -2.92 -13.41 14.59
N GLY A 377 -3.92 -12.73 14.04
CA GLY A 377 -4.26 -12.85 12.62
C GLY A 377 -3.11 -12.43 11.70
N GLN A 378 -2.43 -11.31 12.00
CA GLN A 378 -1.31 -10.81 11.21
C GLN A 378 -0.06 -11.69 11.31
N LEU A 379 0.22 -12.23 12.50
CA LEU A 379 1.32 -13.18 12.71
C LEU A 379 1.12 -14.46 11.89
N LEU A 380 -0.10 -15.01 11.93
CA LEU A 380 -0.45 -16.21 11.19
C LEU A 380 -0.47 -15.95 9.67
N PHE A 381 -0.87 -14.76 9.25
CA PHE A 381 -0.78 -14.32 7.86
C PHE A 381 0.67 -14.35 7.36
N PHE A 382 1.63 -13.80 8.11
CA PHE A 382 3.05 -13.87 7.75
C PHE A 382 3.56 -15.32 7.72
N ALA A 383 3.22 -16.13 8.72
CA ALA A 383 3.65 -17.52 8.80
C ALA A 383 3.15 -18.38 7.62
N LEU A 384 1.94 -18.11 7.12
CA LEU A 384 1.31 -18.85 6.02
C LEU A 384 1.51 -18.20 4.65
N LEU A 385 2.24 -17.09 4.57
CA LEU A 385 2.50 -16.40 3.31
C LEU A 385 3.31 -17.27 2.35
N ALA A 386 4.31 -17.99 2.87
CA ALA A 386 5.19 -18.85 2.08
C ALA A 386 4.49 -20.10 1.52
N SER A 387 3.36 -20.52 2.09
CA SER A 387 2.60 -21.71 1.67
C SER A 387 1.40 -21.37 0.76
N GLY A 388 1.19 -20.09 0.43
CA GLY A 388 0.03 -19.63 -0.35
C GLY A 388 -1.29 -19.63 0.44
N ALA A 389 -1.26 -19.94 1.73
CA ALA A 389 -2.45 -20.05 2.59
C ALA A 389 -2.66 -18.83 3.51
N ALA A 390 -2.09 -17.67 3.16
CA ALA A 390 -2.07 -16.47 4.01
C ALA A 390 -3.46 -16.01 4.47
N ASN A 391 -4.48 -16.17 3.62
CA ASN A 391 -5.88 -15.82 3.91
C ASN A 391 -6.47 -16.58 5.11
N LEU A 392 -5.90 -17.74 5.49
CA LEU A 392 -6.30 -18.44 6.71
C LEU A 392 -5.92 -17.65 7.97
N GLY A 393 -4.78 -16.95 7.97
CA GLY A 393 -4.39 -16.07 9.07
C GLY A 393 -5.40 -14.94 9.30
N PHE A 394 -5.85 -14.34 8.19
CA PHE A 394 -6.92 -13.33 8.21
C PHE A 394 -8.23 -13.91 8.77
N LEU A 395 -8.66 -15.07 8.31
CA LEU A 395 -9.88 -15.75 8.76
C LEU A 395 -9.86 -16.02 10.27
N VAL A 396 -8.74 -16.59 10.77
CA VAL A 396 -8.57 -16.91 12.20
C VAL A 396 -8.65 -15.66 13.07
N GLY A 397 -8.04 -14.55 12.63
CA GLY A 397 -8.09 -13.27 13.36
C GLY A 397 -9.52 -12.76 13.56
N TRP A 398 -10.36 -12.79 12.53
CA TRP A 398 -11.75 -12.33 12.62
C TRP A 398 -12.65 -13.25 13.42
N VAL A 399 -12.46 -14.56 13.28
CA VAL A 399 -13.19 -15.57 14.05
C VAL A 399 -12.89 -15.44 15.55
N LEU A 400 -11.61 -15.26 15.89
CA LEU A 400 -11.16 -15.00 17.26
C LEU A 400 -11.76 -13.70 17.81
N LEU A 401 -11.75 -12.63 17.00
CA LEU A 401 -12.35 -11.35 17.39
C LEU A 401 -13.84 -11.49 17.69
N GLY A 402 -14.58 -12.14 16.79
CA GLY A 402 -16.00 -12.39 16.96
C GLY A 402 -16.30 -13.11 18.26
N ALA A 403 -15.58 -14.20 18.55
CA ALA A 403 -15.76 -14.98 19.78
C ALA A 403 -15.50 -14.14 21.05
N LEU A 404 -14.40 -13.36 21.08
CA LEU A 404 -14.04 -12.53 22.22
C LEU A 404 -15.05 -11.40 22.47
N LEU A 405 -15.51 -10.72 21.40
CA LEU A 405 -16.50 -9.66 21.52
C LEU A 405 -17.87 -10.21 21.91
N GLY A 406 -18.29 -11.33 21.33
CA GLY A 406 -19.52 -12.02 21.70
C GLY A 406 -19.54 -12.42 23.18
N TRP A 407 -18.45 -13.01 23.67
CA TRP A 407 -18.28 -13.31 25.09
C TRP A 407 -18.33 -12.05 25.97
N GLY A 408 -17.65 -10.97 25.56
CA GLY A 408 -17.66 -9.69 26.28
C GLY A 408 -19.05 -9.08 26.40
N ILE A 409 -19.85 -9.11 25.31
CA ILE A 409 -21.20 -8.54 25.26
C ILE A 409 -22.16 -9.23 26.25
N SER A 410 -21.96 -10.52 26.54
CA SER A 410 -22.76 -11.25 27.54
C SER A 410 -22.72 -10.64 28.95
N ARG A 411 -21.74 -9.78 29.24
CA ARG A 411 -21.64 -9.08 30.53
C ARG A 411 -22.46 -7.78 30.59
N PHE A 412 -22.89 -7.26 29.44
CA PHE A 412 -23.70 -6.04 29.34
C PHE A 412 -25.18 -6.35 29.11
N VAL A 413 -25.47 -7.44 28.40
CA VAL A 413 -26.83 -7.86 28.09
C VAL A 413 -27.36 -8.72 29.24
N PRO A 414 -28.42 -8.29 29.95
CA PRO A 414 -28.97 -9.06 31.06
C PRO A 414 -29.40 -10.45 30.60
N ASN A 415 -29.04 -11.46 31.39
CA ASN A 415 -29.46 -12.85 31.18
C ASN A 415 -29.05 -13.46 29.81
N LEU A 416 -27.96 -12.96 29.20
CA LEU A 416 -27.36 -13.56 28.00
C LEU A 416 -26.28 -14.58 28.38
N ASP A 417 -26.41 -15.81 27.87
CA ASP A 417 -25.41 -16.86 28.11
C ASP A 417 -24.10 -16.55 27.37
N GLY A 418 -22.99 -16.52 28.11
CA GLY A 418 -21.68 -16.16 27.56
C GLY A 418 -21.10 -17.15 26.55
N VAL A 419 -21.41 -18.44 26.68
CA VAL A 419 -20.93 -19.47 25.73
C VAL A 419 -21.70 -19.35 24.42
N LYS A 420 -23.02 -19.20 24.50
CA LYS A 420 -23.86 -18.97 23.32
C LYS A 420 -23.47 -17.68 22.61
N ALA A 421 -23.21 -16.61 23.36
CA ALA A 421 -22.77 -15.33 22.81
C ALA A 421 -21.37 -15.42 22.16
N ALA A 422 -20.46 -16.23 22.67
CA ALA A 422 -19.15 -16.48 22.06
C ALA A 422 -19.26 -17.29 20.76
N LEU A 423 -20.00 -18.40 20.76
CA LEU A 423 -20.26 -19.22 19.56
C LEU A 423 -20.97 -18.39 18.47
N ALA A 424 -21.85 -17.53 18.93
CA ALA A 424 -22.54 -16.56 18.11
C ALA A 424 -21.58 -15.59 17.42
N GLY A 425 -20.72 -14.97 18.23
CA GLY A 425 -19.66 -14.10 17.76
C GLY A 425 -18.72 -14.79 16.77
N LEU A 426 -18.37 -16.06 16.98
CA LEU A 426 -17.58 -16.89 16.07
C LEU A 426 -18.23 -16.95 14.68
N GLY A 427 -19.51 -17.30 14.61
CA GLY A 427 -20.27 -17.34 13.36
C GLY A 427 -20.37 -15.98 12.68
N GLY A 428 -20.56 -14.90 13.45
CA GLY A 428 -20.54 -13.53 12.95
C GLY A 428 -19.17 -13.12 12.37
N GLY A 429 -18.08 -13.51 13.03
CA GLY A 429 -16.71 -13.28 12.56
C GLY A 429 -16.39 -14.04 11.27
N LEU A 430 -16.85 -15.29 11.15
CA LEU A 430 -16.69 -16.10 9.94
C LEU A 430 -17.42 -15.50 8.74
N LEU A 431 -18.71 -15.15 8.92
CA LEU A 431 -19.52 -14.50 7.88
C LEU A 431 -18.93 -13.15 7.48
N GLY A 432 -18.49 -12.36 8.47
CA GLY A 432 -17.85 -11.08 8.24
C GLY A 432 -16.54 -11.18 7.47
N ALA A 433 -15.69 -12.15 7.80
CA ALA A 433 -14.45 -12.41 7.08
C ALA A 433 -14.70 -12.83 5.62
N GLY A 434 -15.68 -13.72 5.39
CA GLY A 434 -16.06 -14.14 4.04
C GLY A 434 -16.60 -12.99 3.19
N ALA A 435 -17.48 -12.17 3.75
CA ALA A 435 -17.99 -10.97 3.07
C ALA A 435 -16.87 -9.95 2.78
N PHE A 436 -15.93 -9.77 3.69
CA PHE A 436 -14.78 -8.89 3.49
C PHE A 436 -13.91 -9.36 2.32
N LEU A 437 -13.57 -10.66 2.27
CA LEU A 437 -12.77 -11.24 1.19
C LEU A 437 -13.46 -11.14 -0.17
N LEU A 438 -14.78 -11.35 -0.22
CA LEU A 438 -15.56 -11.23 -1.45
C LEU A 438 -15.58 -9.78 -1.98
N LEU A 439 -15.67 -8.80 -1.09
CA LEU A 439 -15.74 -7.38 -1.47
C LEU A 439 -14.36 -6.78 -1.78
N SER A 440 -13.29 -7.31 -1.23
CA SER A 440 -11.93 -6.88 -1.58
C SER A 440 -11.57 -7.16 -3.04
N GLU A 441 -12.19 -8.16 -3.67
CA GLU A 441 -12.03 -8.45 -5.11
C GLU A 441 -12.72 -7.41 -6.02
N LEU A 442 -13.70 -6.66 -5.49
CA LEU A 442 -14.55 -5.79 -6.31
C LEU A 442 -14.12 -4.32 -6.35
N ALA A 443 -13.30 -3.83 -5.40
CA ALA A 443 -12.59 -2.54 -5.53
C ALA A 443 -11.61 -2.22 -4.38
N GLN A 444 -10.50 -1.56 -4.72
CA GLN A 444 -9.34 -1.37 -3.83
C GLN A 444 -9.56 -0.40 -2.66
N TRP A 445 -10.41 0.62 -2.80
CA TRP A 445 -10.73 1.57 -1.70
C TRP A 445 -12.08 1.28 -1.03
N THR A 446 -13.06 0.74 -1.77
CA THR A 446 -14.39 0.43 -1.24
C THR A 446 -14.47 -0.92 -0.52
N GLY A 447 -13.52 -1.84 -0.75
CA GLY A 447 -13.50 -3.15 -0.09
C GLY A 447 -13.34 -3.07 1.43
N ARG A 448 -12.43 -2.22 1.95
CA ARG A 448 -12.23 -2.06 3.41
C ARG A 448 -13.33 -1.25 4.07
N PHE A 449 -13.80 -0.20 3.40
CA PHE A 449 -14.94 0.62 3.84
C PHE A 449 -16.24 -0.20 3.88
N GLY A 450 -16.59 -0.85 2.77
CA GLY A 450 -17.77 -1.70 2.67
C GLY A 450 -17.66 -2.94 3.55
N GLY A 451 -16.47 -3.52 3.65
CA GLY A 451 -16.16 -4.64 4.54
C GLY A 451 -16.39 -4.30 6.00
N ALA A 452 -15.93 -3.15 6.50
CA ALA A 452 -16.16 -2.72 7.88
C ALA A 452 -17.65 -2.51 8.20
N VAL A 453 -18.41 -1.91 7.27
CA VAL A 453 -19.86 -1.71 7.40
C VAL A 453 -20.59 -3.04 7.51
N ILE A 454 -20.34 -3.95 6.56
CA ILE A 454 -21.03 -5.24 6.49
C ILE A 454 -20.65 -6.12 7.67
N LEU A 455 -19.38 -6.12 8.06
CA LEU A 455 -18.92 -6.81 9.26
C LEU A 455 -19.65 -6.30 10.51
N GLY A 456 -19.68 -4.99 10.74
CA GLY A 456 -20.36 -4.41 11.88
C GLY A 456 -21.86 -4.74 11.87
N PHE A 457 -22.48 -4.71 10.69
CA PHE A 457 -23.86 -5.12 10.50
C PHE A 457 -24.08 -6.60 10.84
N CYS A 458 -23.25 -7.50 10.31
CA CYS A 458 -23.33 -8.94 10.55
C CYS A 458 -23.15 -9.27 12.03
N ILE A 459 -22.15 -8.70 12.71
CA ILE A 459 -21.91 -8.96 14.13
C ILE A 459 -23.09 -8.43 14.96
N GLY A 460 -23.56 -7.20 14.70
CA GLY A 460 -24.71 -6.62 15.40
C GLY A 460 -26.00 -7.41 15.18
N LEU A 461 -26.24 -7.87 13.96
CA LEU A 461 -27.37 -8.74 13.60
C LEU A 461 -27.31 -10.08 14.35
N MET A 462 -26.12 -10.69 14.39
CA MET A 462 -25.89 -11.99 15.01
C MET A 462 -26.23 -11.97 16.52
N VAL A 463 -25.76 -10.96 17.25
CA VAL A 463 -26.06 -10.79 18.69
C VAL A 463 -27.57 -10.71 18.94
N ALA A 464 -28.29 -9.92 18.13
CA ALA A 464 -29.73 -9.77 18.28
C ALA A 464 -30.51 -11.04 17.91
N VAL A 465 -30.05 -11.79 16.91
CA VAL A 465 -30.64 -13.09 16.53
C VAL A 465 -30.47 -14.11 17.66
N VAL A 466 -29.32 -14.17 18.32
CA VAL A 466 -29.07 -15.11 19.43
C VAL A 466 -29.92 -14.76 20.65
N GLU A 467 -29.99 -13.47 20.98
CA GLU A 467 -30.88 -13.02 22.05
C GLU A 467 -32.34 -13.41 21.77
N ALA A 468 -32.77 -13.33 20.51
CA ALA A 468 -34.11 -13.70 20.10
C ALA A 468 -34.33 -15.23 20.06
N ALA A 469 -33.37 -16.00 19.55
CA ALA A 469 -33.51 -17.44 19.28
C ALA A 469 -33.52 -18.30 20.56
N PHE A 470 -32.93 -17.82 21.65
CA PHE A 470 -32.76 -18.61 22.88
C PHE A 470 -33.57 -18.11 24.09
N ARG A 471 -34.57 -17.24 23.88
CA ARG A 471 -35.42 -16.74 24.97
C ARG A 471 -36.42 -17.79 25.47
N ARG A 472 -36.44 -18.04 26.79
CA ARG A 472 -37.42 -18.93 27.46
C ARG A 472 -38.59 -18.17 28.07
N ALA A 473 -38.31 -17.02 28.68
CA ALA A 473 -39.31 -16.07 29.14
C ALA A 473 -38.80 -14.64 28.91
N TRP A 474 -39.70 -13.73 28.58
CA TRP A 474 -39.40 -12.32 28.33
C TRP A 474 -40.58 -11.45 28.77
N ILE A 475 -40.31 -10.16 28.98
CA ILE A 475 -41.35 -9.16 29.16
C ILE A 475 -41.48 -8.30 27.91
N GLU A 476 -42.71 -8.01 27.51
CA GLU A 476 -43.05 -7.00 26.51
C GLU A 476 -43.37 -5.69 27.24
N VAL A 477 -42.52 -4.68 27.09
CA VAL A 477 -42.73 -3.36 27.68
C VAL A 477 -43.29 -2.44 26.60
N ARG A 478 -44.47 -1.90 26.85
CA ARG A 478 -45.18 -0.98 25.97
C ARG A 478 -45.08 0.43 26.52
N TYR A 479 -44.48 1.34 25.76
CA TYR A 479 -44.36 2.77 26.09
C TYR A 479 -45.53 3.60 25.53
N GLY A 480 -46.41 2.98 24.73
CA GLY A 480 -47.58 3.56 24.08
C GLY A 480 -48.15 2.59 23.04
N GLU A 481 -49.04 3.05 22.15
CA GLU A 481 -49.70 2.19 21.15
C GLU A 481 -48.76 1.63 20.07
N ARG A 482 -47.62 2.29 19.82
CA ARG A 482 -46.70 1.98 18.69
C ARG A 482 -45.29 1.56 19.11
N GLU A 483 -44.97 1.60 20.39
CA GLU A 483 -43.62 1.32 20.89
C GLU A 483 -43.64 0.19 21.91
N VAL A 484 -43.19 -0.98 21.44
CA VAL A 484 -43.07 -2.21 22.22
C VAL A 484 -41.63 -2.70 22.15
N ILE A 485 -41.02 -2.96 23.31
CA ILE A 485 -39.71 -3.58 23.44
C ILE A 485 -39.83 -4.92 24.16
N THR A 486 -38.87 -5.80 23.92
CA THR A 486 -38.79 -7.13 24.55
C THR A 486 -37.51 -7.24 25.37
N VAL A 487 -37.63 -7.64 26.63
CA VAL A 487 -36.50 -7.83 27.55
C VAL A 487 -36.51 -9.26 28.07
N ASN A 488 -35.40 -9.97 27.92
CA ASN A 488 -35.27 -11.36 28.35
C ASN A 488 -35.19 -11.49 29.88
N LEU A 489 -35.90 -12.49 30.41
CA LEU A 489 -35.86 -12.85 31.81
C LEU A 489 -34.88 -14.02 32.05
N GLY A 490 -34.27 -14.04 33.22
CA GLY A 490 -33.35 -15.08 33.66
C GLY A 490 -33.13 -15.01 35.16
N ALA A 491 -32.03 -15.57 35.65
CA ALA A 491 -31.73 -15.62 37.08
C ALA A 491 -31.43 -14.23 37.67
N GLU A 492 -30.91 -13.29 36.87
CA GLU A 492 -30.72 -11.92 37.31
C GLU A 492 -32.03 -11.11 37.20
N PRO A 493 -32.40 -10.34 38.24
CA PRO A 493 -33.63 -9.56 38.25
C PRO A 493 -33.60 -8.39 37.27
N VAL A 494 -34.63 -8.32 36.44
CA VAL A 494 -34.93 -7.22 35.53
C VAL A 494 -35.79 -6.20 36.28
N ARG A 495 -35.21 -5.02 36.52
CA ARG A 495 -35.83 -3.94 37.30
C ARG A 495 -36.52 -2.93 36.40
N ILE A 496 -37.72 -2.49 36.77
CA ILE A 496 -38.52 -1.51 36.03
C ILE A 496 -38.89 -0.38 36.98
N GLY A 497 -38.64 0.88 36.59
CA GLY A 497 -38.93 2.02 37.46
C GLY A 497 -38.46 3.36 36.91
N GLY A 498 -38.67 4.41 37.70
CA GLY A 498 -38.40 5.81 37.36
C GLY A 498 -36.92 6.20 37.40
N ASP A 499 -36.10 5.44 38.13
CA ASP A 499 -34.65 5.69 38.19
C ASP A 499 -33.92 4.92 37.07
N ALA A 500 -33.39 5.66 36.09
CA ALA A 500 -32.67 5.09 34.95
C ALA A 500 -31.34 4.41 35.30
N GLN A 501 -30.74 4.73 36.46
CA GLN A 501 -29.50 4.12 36.94
C GLN A 501 -29.78 2.82 37.71
N ALA A 502 -30.83 2.80 38.54
CA ALA A 502 -31.18 1.63 39.35
C ALA A 502 -32.02 0.58 38.60
N CYS A 503 -32.76 0.98 37.57
CA CYS A 503 -33.66 0.09 36.81
C CYS A 503 -33.08 -0.35 35.47
N THR A 504 -33.35 -1.58 35.06
CA THR A 504 -33.01 -2.13 33.74
C THR A 504 -33.84 -1.46 32.64
N VAL A 505 -35.12 -1.24 32.89
CA VAL A 505 -36.07 -0.58 31.99
C VAL A 505 -36.50 0.74 32.63
N TRP A 506 -36.30 1.85 31.91
CA TRP A 506 -36.72 3.15 32.39
C TRP A 506 -38.20 3.39 32.11
N ALA A 507 -38.94 3.76 33.16
CA ALA A 507 -40.38 4.05 33.13
C ALA A 507 -40.63 5.43 33.74
N ARG A 508 -40.91 6.43 32.90
CA ARG A 508 -41.16 7.80 33.34
C ARG A 508 -42.42 7.87 34.21
N GLY A 509 -42.30 8.50 35.38
CA GLY A 509 -43.41 8.67 36.33
C GLY A 509 -43.71 7.43 37.18
N ALA A 510 -42.89 6.38 37.12
CA ALA A 510 -42.97 5.24 38.04
C ALA A 510 -42.18 5.48 39.34
N ALA A 511 -42.41 4.65 40.35
CA ALA A 511 -41.57 4.61 41.55
C ALA A 511 -40.09 4.34 41.20
N PRO A 512 -39.10 4.74 42.03
CA PRO A 512 -37.67 4.58 41.73
C PRO A 512 -37.31 3.17 41.25
N ILE A 513 -37.87 2.15 41.90
CA ILE A 513 -38.00 0.77 41.43
C ILE A 513 -39.45 0.37 41.68
N ALA A 514 -40.20 0.05 40.62
CA ALA A 514 -41.60 -0.34 40.69
C ALA A 514 -41.75 -1.87 40.73
N PHE A 515 -41.12 -2.56 39.78
CA PHE A 515 -41.19 -4.02 39.67
C PHE A 515 -39.82 -4.65 39.46
N GLU A 516 -39.60 -5.83 40.01
CA GLU A 516 -38.48 -6.71 39.66
C GLU A 516 -38.99 -8.04 39.14
N TYR A 517 -38.49 -8.49 37.99
CA TYR A 517 -38.84 -9.78 37.38
C TYR A 517 -37.61 -10.68 37.27
N TRP A 518 -37.69 -11.92 37.73
CA TRP A 518 -36.61 -12.91 37.57
C TRP A 518 -37.20 -14.32 37.41
N ILE A 519 -36.35 -15.27 37.00
CA ILE A 519 -36.70 -16.68 36.92
C ILE A 519 -36.06 -17.40 38.10
N ARG A 520 -36.88 -18.10 38.89
CA ARG A 520 -36.44 -18.99 39.97
C ARG A 520 -37.20 -20.30 39.84
N ASP A 521 -36.49 -21.43 39.89
CA ASP A 521 -37.05 -22.78 39.77
C ASP A 521 -37.93 -22.99 38.52
N GLY A 522 -37.58 -22.32 37.41
CA GLY A 522 -38.30 -22.42 36.13
C GLY A 522 -39.60 -21.61 36.05
N GLN A 523 -39.97 -20.87 37.11
CA GLN A 523 -41.12 -19.97 37.12
C GLN A 523 -40.69 -18.50 37.12
N VAL A 524 -41.49 -17.64 36.48
CA VAL A 524 -41.27 -16.19 36.52
C VAL A 524 -41.84 -15.65 37.83
N GLN A 525 -41.00 -14.96 38.60
CA GLN A 525 -41.36 -14.28 39.83
C GLN A 525 -41.42 -12.77 39.57
N CYS A 526 -42.39 -12.09 40.19
CA CYS A 526 -42.50 -10.63 40.17
C CYS A 526 -42.57 -10.09 41.59
N ALA A 527 -41.63 -9.22 41.95
CA ALA A 527 -41.70 -8.39 43.15
C ALA A 527 -42.29 -7.02 42.82
N ASP A 528 -43.36 -6.66 43.50
CA ASP A 528 -43.83 -5.28 43.64
C ASP A 528 -43.06 -4.65 44.81
N VAL A 529 -42.07 -3.81 44.47
CA VAL A 529 -41.14 -3.23 45.45
C VAL A 529 -41.82 -2.20 46.36
N PRO A 530 -42.67 -1.28 45.84
CA PRO A 530 -43.47 -0.41 46.69
C PRO A 530 -44.42 -1.17 47.62
N ALA A 531 -45.09 -2.22 47.14
CA ALA A 531 -46.06 -2.99 47.93
C ALA A 531 -45.41 -4.07 48.83
N LYS A 532 -44.11 -4.35 48.65
CA LYS A 532 -43.38 -5.46 49.29
C LYS A 532 -44.06 -6.81 49.12
N GLN A 533 -44.62 -7.05 47.94
CA GLN A 533 -45.30 -8.32 47.61
C GLN A 533 -44.51 -9.04 46.53
N GLU A 534 -44.29 -10.34 46.74
CA GLU A 534 -43.68 -11.22 45.75
C GLU A 534 -44.70 -12.27 45.33
N ALA A 535 -44.92 -12.43 44.03
CA ALA A 535 -45.85 -13.41 43.49
C ALA A 535 -45.30 -14.08 42.23
N PRO A 536 -45.56 -15.39 42.04
CA PRO A 536 -45.33 -16.05 40.77
C PRO A 536 -46.30 -15.50 39.72
N VAL A 537 -45.81 -15.31 38.50
CA VAL A 537 -46.57 -14.76 37.38
C VAL A 537 -46.50 -15.68 36.17
N THR A 538 -47.64 -15.81 35.49
CA THR A 538 -47.85 -16.72 34.36
C THR A 538 -47.86 -15.94 33.03
N ASP A 539 -47.86 -16.66 31.90
CA ASP A 539 -47.98 -16.04 30.58
C ASP A 539 -49.26 -15.20 30.49
N GLY A 540 -49.12 -13.95 30.03
CA GLY A 540 -50.24 -13.02 29.90
C GLY A 540 -50.41 -12.03 31.05
N ASP A 541 -49.67 -12.17 32.17
CA ASP A 541 -49.75 -11.20 33.27
C ASP A 541 -49.36 -9.80 32.79
N THR A 542 -50.19 -8.81 33.10
CA THR A 542 -50.01 -7.43 32.64
C THR A 542 -50.01 -6.47 33.82
N ARG A 543 -48.91 -5.71 33.98
CA ARG A 543 -48.74 -4.72 35.05
C ARG A 543 -48.36 -3.36 34.49
N THR A 544 -48.76 -2.29 35.16
CA THR A 544 -48.47 -0.91 34.72
C THR A 544 -47.56 -0.20 35.71
N ALA A 545 -46.48 0.41 35.22
CA ALA A 545 -45.55 1.22 36.00
C ALA A 545 -45.38 2.58 35.34
N GLY A 546 -45.94 3.65 35.92
CA GLY A 546 -45.86 4.99 35.35
C GLY A 546 -46.44 5.04 33.93
N ASN A 547 -45.61 5.37 32.94
CA ASN A 547 -46.00 5.43 31.53
C ASN A 547 -45.81 4.12 30.73
N VAL A 548 -45.43 3.00 31.37
CA VAL A 548 -45.20 1.73 30.67
C VAL A 548 -46.14 0.62 31.15
N THR A 549 -46.57 -0.21 30.20
CA THR A 549 -47.32 -1.45 30.47
C THR A 549 -46.43 -2.65 30.16
N VAL A 550 -46.27 -3.54 31.13
CA VAL A 550 -45.39 -4.71 31.08
C VAL A 550 -46.26 -5.94 30.95
N LEU A 551 -46.00 -6.77 29.93
CA LEU A 551 -46.70 -8.02 29.67
C LEU A 551 -45.72 -9.18 29.74
N VAL A 552 -45.95 -10.14 30.64
CA VAL A 552 -45.10 -11.32 30.81
C VAL A 552 -45.41 -12.34 29.72
N ARG A 553 -44.35 -12.85 29.08
CA ARG A 553 -44.42 -13.91 28.07
C ARG A 553 -43.50 -15.06 28.40
N THR A 554 -43.98 -16.28 28.22
CA THR A 554 -43.17 -17.51 28.34
C THR A 554 -43.31 -18.33 27.06
N SER A 555 -42.26 -19.05 26.66
CA SER A 555 -42.29 -19.90 25.46
C SER A 555 -43.16 -21.15 25.61
N ASN A 556 -43.83 -21.36 26.76
CA ASN A 556 -44.67 -22.50 27.03
C ASN A 556 -46.15 -22.16 26.87
N ALA A 557 -46.66 -22.29 25.63
CA ALA A 557 -47.95 -22.93 25.46
C ALA A 557 -47.76 -24.43 25.72
N VAL A 558 -47.78 -24.82 27.00
CA VAL A 558 -47.97 -26.22 27.39
C VAL A 558 -49.43 -26.32 27.79
N ALA A 559 -50.21 -27.04 26.98
CA ALA A 559 -51.53 -27.52 27.37
C ALA A 559 -51.42 -28.27 28.72
N PRO A 560 -52.49 -28.31 29.54
CA PRO A 560 -52.43 -29.00 30.83
C PRO A 560 -51.88 -30.40 30.63
N MET A 561 -50.77 -30.70 31.31
CA MET A 561 -50.11 -32.00 31.24
C MET A 561 -51.06 -33.01 31.89
N GLU A 562 -51.71 -33.82 31.05
CA GLU A 562 -52.54 -34.94 31.49
C GLU A 562 -51.63 -35.93 32.23
N ASP A 563 -52.01 -36.27 33.46
CA ASP A 563 -51.31 -37.18 34.36
C ASP A 563 -51.41 -38.61 33.82
N THR A 564 -50.57 -38.98 32.85
CA THR A 564 -50.34 -40.39 32.53
C THR A 564 -49.30 -40.96 33.47
N ARG A 565 -49.68 -41.13 34.74
CA ARG A 565 -49.13 -42.19 35.59
C ARG A 565 -49.63 -43.53 35.07
N PRO A 566 -48.76 -44.46 34.64
CA PRO A 566 -49.20 -45.83 34.38
C PRO A 566 -49.58 -46.48 35.72
N THR A 567 -50.85 -46.83 35.85
CA THR A 567 -51.34 -47.68 36.94
C THR A 567 -50.74 -49.07 36.79
N VAL A 568 -50.09 -49.57 37.85
CA VAL A 568 -49.58 -50.95 37.93
C VAL A 568 -50.66 -51.85 38.54
N ALA A 569 -50.92 -52.99 37.89
CA ALA A 569 -51.31 -54.28 38.49
C ALA A 569 -51.24 -55.34 37.37
N HIS A 570 -50.77 -56.58 37.49
CA HIS A 570 -50.09 -57.35 38.52
C HIS A 570 -49.55 -58.61 37.80
N ALA A 571 -48.37 -59.10 38.13
CA ALA A 571 -48.10 -60.54 38.23
C ALA A 571 -46.82 -60.78 39.05
N ALA A 572 -46.94 -61.61 40.06
CA ALA A 572 -45.94 -61.87 41.09
C ALA A 572 -44.93 -62.97 40.71
N THR A 573 -43.67 -62.71 41.08
CA THR A 573 -42.57 -63.53 41.64
C THR A 573 -42.49 -65.05 41.37
N PRO A 574 -41.25 -65.60 41.23
CA PRO A 574 -40.55 -66.03 42.44
C PRO A 574 -39.03 -65.74 42.53
N THR A 575 -38.57 -65.94 43.75
CA THR A 575 -37.35 -65.66 44.52
C THR A 575 -36.03 -66.26 44.02
N ALA A 576 -34.93 -65.64 44.49
CA ALA A 576 -33.51 -65.94 44.28
C ALA A 576 -33.01 -67.28 44.87
N PRO A 577 -31.78 -67.69 44.50
CA PRO A 577 -30.82 -67.96 45.58
C PRO A 577 -29.35 -67.55 45.33
N ALA A 578 -28.73 -67.10 46.43
CA ALA A 578 -27.43 -67.43 47.00
C ALA A 578 -26.08 -67.11 46.30
N THR A 579 -25.22 -66.55 47.16
CA THR A 579 -23.80 -66.16 47.09
C THR A 579 -22.78 -67.29 46.84
N VAL A 580 -21.65 -66.98 46.17
CA VAL A 580 -20.42 -67.80 46.09
C VAL A 580 -19.18 -66.87 46.29
N PRO A 581 -18.08 -67.33 46.95
CA PRO A 581 -17.09 -66.52 47.68
C PRO A 581 -15.90 -65.99 46.84
N PRO A 582 -14.98 -65.17 47.42
CA PRO A 582 -13.86 -64.59 46.68
C PRO A 582 -12.71 -65.59 46.49
N GLU A 583 -12.07 -65.57 45.32
CA GLU A 583 -10.84 -66.33 45.03
C GLU A 583 -9.55 -65.53 45.28
N PRO A 584 -8.42 -66.22 45.55
CA PRO A 584 -7.28 -65.66 46.30
C PRO A 584 -6.25 -64.93 45.43
N VAL A 585 -5.60 -63.95 46.07
CA VAL A 585 -4.38 -63.30 45.61
C VAL A 585 -3.21 -64.29 45.65
N VAL A 586 -2.50 -64.44 44.52
CA VAL A 586 -1.18 -65.12 44.46
C VAL A 586 -0.16 -64.15 43.87
N THR A 587 0.83 -63.82 44.69
CA THR A 587 2.03 -63.03 44.38
C THR A 587 3.08 -63.87 43.63
N PRO A 588 3.75 -63.35 42.58
CA PRO A 588 4.93 -63.99 42.02
C PRO A 588 6.23 -63.64 42.78
N PRO A 589 7.21 -64.58 42.85
CA PRO A 589 8.50 -64.42 43.54
C PRO A 589 9.59 -63.71 42.70
N PRO A 590 10.70 -63.26 43.31
CA PRO A 590 11.72 -62.45 42.64
C PRO A 590 12.81 -63.31 41.96
N PRO A 591 13.30 -62.94 40.77
CA PRO A 591 14.60 -63.40 40.27
C PRO A 591 15.71 -62.35 40.40
N ALA A 592 16.87 -62.83 40.83
CA ALA A 592 18.12 -62.10 41.09
C ALA A 592 19.05 -62.07 39.85
N PRO A 593 20.30 -61.56 39.96
CA PRO A 593 20.83 -60.42 39.23
C PRO A 593 21.53 -60.78 37.90
N THR A 594 21.36 -59.94 36.88
CA THR A 594 22.12 -60.03 35.62
C THR A 594 22.97 -58.79 35.37
N ALA A 595 24.18 -59.05 34.87
CA ALA A 595 25.34 -58.19 34.65
C ALA A 595 25.10 -57.00 33.69
N PRO A 596 25.96 -55.97 33.72
CA PRO A 596 25.71 -54.68 33.08
C PRO A 596 25.95 -54.76 31.57
N LEU A 597 25.02 -54.19 30.79
CA LEU A 597 25.17 -53.94 29.36
C LEU A 597 25.21 -52.43 29.10
N ASP A 598 26.12 -52.06 28.20
CA ASP A 598 26.49 -50.73 27.73
C ASP A 598 25.29 -49.82 27.46
N TYR A 599 25.30 -48.66 28.13
CA TYR A 599 24.55 -47.47 27.76
C TYR A 599 25.56 -46.46 27.20
N ASP A 600 25.49 -46.20 25.89
CA ASP A 600 26.28 -45.16 25.21
C ASP A 600 25.53 -43.83 25.31
N ASP A 601 25.72 -43.15 26.45
CA ASP A 601 25.24 -41.81 26.71
C ASP A 601 26.24 -40.78 26.19
N GLY A 602 26.06 -40.33 24.95
CA GLY A 602 26.89 -39.32 24.28
C GLY A 602 26.74 -37.88 24.82
N LEU A 603 27.04 -37.67 26.11
CA LEU A 603 27.16 -36.35 26.73
C LEU A 603 28.64 -36.04 27.07
N PRO A 604 29.25 -34.98 26.52
CA PRO A 604 30.55 -34.52 26.99
C PRO A 604 30.45 -33.72 28.29
N MET A 605 31.36 -34.03 29.21
CA MET A 605 31.57 -33.43 30.54
C MET A 605 31.78 -31.89 30.53
N PRO A 606 31.54 -31.19 31.66
CA PRO A 606 31.71 -29.74 31.75
C PRO A 606 33.21 -29.38 31.83
N LEU A 607 33.68 -28.57 30.89
CA LEU A 607 34.98 -27.91 30.96
C LEU A 607 34.83 -26.54 31.63
N SER A 608 35.71 -26.24 32.58
CA SER A 608 35.88 -24.94 33.22
C SER A 608 36.05 -23.80 32.20
N PRO A 609 35.59 -22.57 32.51
CA PRO A 609 35.72 -21.44 31.58
C PRO A 609 37.18 -20.99 31.40
N PRO A 610 37.61 -20.63 30.17
CA PRO A 610 38.91 -20.00 29.92
C PRO A 610 38.94 -18.51 30.35
N PRO A 611 40.12 -17.93 30.61
CA PRO A 611 40.27 -16.54 31.04
C PRO A 611 39.92 -15.54 29.92
N PRO A 612 39.51 -14.29 30.24
CA PRO A 612 39.17 -13.29 29.24
C PRO A 612 40.38 -12.83 28.42
N ALA A 613 40.18 -12.75 27.10
CA ALA A 613 41.16 -12.24 26.15
C ALA A 613 41.38 -10.73 26.32
N ARG A 614 42.66 -10.33 26.23
CA ARG A 614 43.13 -8.94 26.21
C ARG A 614 42.72 -8.25 24.90
N PRO A 615 42.55 -6.91 24.88
CA PRO A 615 42.31 -6.17 23.64
C PRO A 615 43.51 -6.25 22.70
N ALA A 616 43.22 -6.32 21.40
CA ALA A 616 44.21 -6.38 20.34
C ALA A 616 45.06 -5.10 20.31
N VAL A 617 46.37 -5.30 20.42
CA VAL A 617 47.41 -4.30 20.18
C VAL A 617 47.61 -4.21 18.66
N THR A 618 47.40 -3.04 18.08
CA THR A 618 47.89 -2.73 16.74
C THR A 618 49.41 -2.58 16.78
N SER A 619 50.05 -3.23 15.82
CA SER A 619 51.48 -3.48 15.71
C SER A 619 52.41 -2.29 15.99
N ILE A 620 53.51 -2.65 16.63
CA ILE A 620 54.81 -1.98 16.70
C ILE A 620 55.53 -2.16 15.35
N LEU A 621 56.33 -1.15 14.97
CA LEU A 621 57.19 -1.01 13.77
C LEU A 621 56.52 -0.36 12.55
N ASP A 622 56.44 0.98 12.57
CA ASP A 622 57.30 1.78 11.70
C ASP A 622 57.92 2.92 12.51
N LEU A 623 59.24 3.02 12.40
CA LEU A 623 60.13 3.96 13.07
C LEU A 623 60.35 5.19 12.17
N ASP A 624 60.79 6.27 12.83
CA ASP A 624 61.56 7.41 12.31
C ASP A 624 60.78 8.57 11.64
N ASP A 625 60.42 9.58 12.46
CA ASP A 625 61.18 10.84 12.48
C ASP A 625 60.60 11.84 13.50
N ALA A 626 61.38 12.10 14.55
CA ALA A 626 61.37 13.33 15.34
C ALA A 626 62.80 13.91 15.20
N PRO A 627 63.09 15.23 15.33
CA PRO A 627 62.52 16.11 16.36
C PRO A 627 62.38 17.61 15.98
N ALA A 628 61.71 18.40 16.82
CA ALA A 628 62.33 19.53 17.51
C ALA A 628 61.31 20.37 18.31
N GLN A 629 61.72 20.66 19.54
CA GLN A 629 61.06 21.40 20.60
C GLN A 629 60.93 22.89 20.28
N THR A 630 59.95 23.59 20.90
CA THR A 630 60.18 24.69 21.86
C THR A 630 58.83 25.31 22.31
N VAL A 631 58.43 25.13 23.57
CA VAL A 631 58.55 26.06 24.73
C VAL A 631 57.42 27.12 24.86
N ARG A 632 56.56 26.85 25.86
CA ARG A 632 55.90 27.74 26.86
C ARG A 632 55.11 28.98 26.39
N SER A 633 53.86 29.10 26.87
CA SER A 633 53.56 29.76 28.16
C SER A 633 52.05 29.77 28.51
N ALA A 634 51.80 29.90 29.82
CA ALA A 634 50.57 29.82 30.58
C ALA A 634 49.36 30.66 30.11
N SER A 635 48.14 30.19 30.38
CA SER A 635 47.22 30.86 31.33
C SER A 635 45.99 29.98 31.62
N ALA A 636 45.39 30.21 32.78
CA ALA A 636 44.49 29.33 33.52
C ALA A 636 43.00 29.44 33.14
N ALA A 637 42.25 28.44 33.64
CA ALA A 637 40.79 28.32 33.67
C ALA A 637 40.06 29.52 34.31
N PRO A 638 38.71 29.58 34.20
CA PRO A 638 37.92 29.07 35.34
C PRO A 638 36.54 28.44 34.99
N ALA A 639 36.05 27.65 35.95
CA ALA A 639 34.63 27.35 36.24
C ALA A 639 34.29 28.00 37.62
N PRO A 640 33.11 27.81 38.26
CA PRO A 640 31.70 27.98 37.84
C PRO A 640 30.83 28.84 38.82
N SER A 641 29.59 29.16 38.41
CA SER A 641 28.34 29.34 39.21
C SER A 641 28.12 30.50 40.22
N LYS A 642 26.87 31.05 40.21
CA LYS A 642 26.00 31.63 41.30
C LYS A 642 24.98 32.62 40.65
N SER A 643 23.76 32.90 41.08
CA SER A 643 22.84 32.53 42.20
C SER A 643 21.42 33.04 41.80
N SER A 644 20.28 32.60 42.36
CA SER A 644 19.76 32.96 43.70
C SER A 644 18.36 32.33 43.93
N ALA A 645 18.01 32.09 45.20
CA ALA A 645 16.79 31.46 45.74
C ALA A 645 15.92 32.50 46.51
N PRO A 646 14.93 32.16 47.38
CA PRO A 646 13.72 31.29 47.31
C PRO A 646 12.41 32.04 47.71
N SER A 647 11.22 31.43 47.63
CA SER A 647 10.00 31.88 48.35
C SER A 647 9.00 30.74 48.63
N ALA A 648 8.38 30.77 49.82
CA ALA A 648 7.58 29.72 50.48
C ALA A 648 6.06 29.73 50.11
N PRO A 649 5.23 28.77 50.56
CA PRO A 649 3.90 28.49 50.00
C PRO A 649 2.75 29.26 50.67
N VAL A 650 1.69 29.57 49.91
CA VAL A 650 0.47 30.26 50.40
C VAL A 650 -0.75 29.33 50.37
N ALA A 651 -1.50 29.37 51.46
CA ALA A 651 -2.66 28.53 51.80
C ALA A 651 -3.99 28.94 51.12
N ALA A 652 -4.94 28.00 51.10
CA ALA A 652 -6.28 28.11 50.52
C ALA A 652 -7.24 29.05 51.29
N PRO A 653 -8.21 29.71 50.63
CA PRO A 653 -9.29 30.44 51.31
C PRO A 653 -10.57 29.60 51.49
N ARG A 654 -11.23 29.81 52.65
CA ARG A 654 -12.57 29.34 53.05
C ARG A 654 -13.69 30.28 52.58
N PRO A 655 -14.98 29.85 52.57
CA PRO A 655 -16.07 30.54 51.88
C PRO A 655 -16.76 31.65 52.70
N ALA A 656 -17.45 32.56 52.01
CA ALA A 656 -18.26 33.65 52.59
C ALA A 656 -19.71 33.63 52.02
N PRO A 657 -20.70 34.26 52.71
CA PRO A 657 -22.04 33.68 52.94
C PRO A 657 -23.16 34.15 52.00
N ALA A 658 -24.32 33.49 52.13
CA ALA A 658 -25.57 33.73 51.40
C ALA A 658 -26.22 35.07 51.75
N ASN A 659 -26.69 35.79 50.72
CA ASN A 659 -27.56 36.97 50.86
C ASN A 659 -28.93 36.70 50.22
N THR A 660 -29.97 37.04 50.96
CA THR A 660 -31.40 37.02 50.59
C THR A 660 -31.72 38.05 49.48
N PRO A 661 -32.75 37.83 48.64
CA PRO A 661 -33.03 38.71 47.52
C PRO A 661 -33.94 39.87 47.92
N ASN A 662 -33.50 41.09 47.62
CA ASN A 662 -34.33 42.29 47.60
C ASN A 662 -35.03 42.36 46.22
N SER A 663 -36.36 42.27 46.21
CA SER A 663 -37.20 42.30 45.01
C SER A 663 -37.34 43.73 44.48
N ASN A 664 -36.71 44.06 43.34
CA ASN A 664 -37.15 45.07 42.35
C ASN A 664 -36.08 45.44 41.29
N ALA A 665 -35.13 44.54 40.99
CA ALA A 665 -34.24 44.72 39.83
C ALA A 665 -34.80 43.94 38.63
N ALA A 666 -35.19 44.66 37.57
CA ALA A 666 -35.83 44.10 36.38
C ALA A 666 -34.98 43.06 35.63
N ASP A 667 -33.70 42.89 35.96
CA ASP A 667 -32.74 42.01 35.28
C ASP A 667 -32.52 40.64 35.94
N VAL A 668 -33.43 40.25 36.83
CA VAL A 668 -33.24 39.11 37.72
C VAL A 668 -34.31 38.04 37.45
N CYS A 669 -33.91 36.78 37.36
CA CYS A 669 -34.84 35.66 37.20
C CYS A 669 -35.83 35.61 38.39
N PRO A 670 -37.15 35.67 38.15
CA PRO A 670 -38.14 35.73 39.23
C PRO A 670 -38.19 34.49 40.13
N THR A 671 -37.56 33.38 39.73
CA THR A 671 -37.54 32.13 40.52
C THR A 671 -36.28 32.00 41.37
N CYS A 672 -35.10 32.30 40.83
CA CYS A 672 -33.84 32.01 41.52
C CYS A 672 -33.03 33.26 41.89
N GLY A 673 -33.49 34.47 41.57
CA GLY A 673 -32.78 35.69 41.96
C GLY A 673 -31.48 35.94 41.20
N ARG A 674 -31.19 35.17 40.14
CA ARG A 674 -29.94 35.30 39.35
C ARG A 674 -30.07 36.41 38.30
N LYS A 675 -29.10 37.31 38.24
CA LYS A 675 -29.05 38.38 37.24
C LYS A 675 -28.70 37.81 35.87
N VAL A 676 -29.57 38.01 34.87
CA VAL A 676 -29.36 37.55 33.50
C VAL A 676 -29.42 38.76 32.57
N PRO A 677 -28.29 39.19 31.98
CA PRO A 677 -28.27 40.32 31.05
C PRO A 677 -29.02 39.98 29.76
N GLY A 678 -29.79 40.94 29.21
CA GLY A 678 -30.55 40.76 27.97
C GLY A 678 -31.78 41.66 27.90
N ARG A 679 -32.55 41.63 26.80
CA ARG A 679 -33.83 42.35 26.68
C ARG A 679 -34.96 41.58 27.40
N THR A 680 -35.82 42.27 28.13
CA THR A 680 -37.00 41.72 28.82
C THR A 680 -37.89 40.92 27.86
N GLY A 681 -38.32 39.71 28.24
CA GLY A 681 -39.11 38.79 27.41
C GLY A 681 -38.30 37.83 26.53
N ALA A 682 -36.98 38.00 26.45
CA ALA A 682 -36.07 37.12 25.70
C ALA A 682 -34.94 36.54 26.58
N ARG A 683 -35.04 36.63 27.92
CA ARG A 683 -33.97 36.17 28.82
C ARG A 683 -34.22 34.73 29.20
N TYR A 684 -33.22 33.88 29.04
CA TYR A 684 -33.29 32.48 29.41
C TYR A 684 -32.43 32.21 30.66
N CYS A 685 -33.04 31.66 31.71
CA CYS A 685 -32.33 31.21 32.90
C CYS A 685 -31.98 29.72 32.76
N VAL A 686 -30.71 29.40 32.51
CA VAL A 686 -30.23 28.01 32.39
C VAL A 686 -30.47 27.18 33.66
N VAL A 687 -30.53 27.84 34.83
CA VAL A 687 -30.72 27.15 36.12
C VAL A 687 -32.19 26.76 36.34
N CYS A 688 -33.12 27.56 35.84
CA CYS A 688 -34.57 27.33 36.03
C CYS A 688 -35.25 26.87 34.73
N ASP A 689 -34.47 26.64 33.68
CA ASP A 689 -34.90 26.24 32.33
C ASP A 689 -36.17 26.97 31.84
N ARG A 690 -36.15 28.31 31.93
CA ARG A 690 -37.30 29.13 31.52
C ARG A 690 -36.88 30.48 30.97
N THR A 691 -37.70 30.98 30.05
CA THR A 691 -37.62 32.33 29.50
C THR A 691 -38.50 33.31 30.28
N PHE A 692 -38.03 34.55 30.47
CA PHE A 692 -38.76 35.63 31.13
C PHE A 692 -38.35 37.02 30.60
#